data_AF-A0A842FEH8-F1
#
_entry.id   AF-A0A842FEH8-F1
#
_cell.length_a   1.000
_cell.length_b   1.000
_cell.length_c   1.000
_cell.angle_alpha   90.00
_cell.angle_beta   90.00
_cell.angle_gamma   90.00
#
_symmetry.space_group_name_H-M   'P 1'
#
loop_
_entity.id
_entity.type
_entity.pdbx_description
1 polymer ?
#
loop_
_entity_poly.entity_id
_entity_poly.type
_entity_poly.pdbx_seq_one_letter_code
_entity_poly.pdbx_strand_id
1 'polypeptide(L)'
;MKLKYKVMATTFLAGTCVYLLGETLSLGPSTAKASVVLESTNPIPKNLLTENTISPLGYGHYIALTPSPRAGMTKIEGTIAMYGDPLGLGGSTVVVDVAGGRGFSTTISSMGTGTFGGSLSAGYKLREGEVVTVTANFRDGNTITEKYTVMPALKKPTVETEVREGVSVLTGTADPKAGIIVQDGEWATVLGSTTVSSAGRWTVNLSSPLREGKYITVRSSLDTLETRQEFIPIGAAVNPTVTSGLANGGTTVSGISAGGASVELWNEDVVIGTATADRLGNWKITVQPLLGGDTLVAKATLFDKMKESISYTVSLGKLEQVSPVTTNSTKVKGKGAVGATVSVKESNKEIGTGVVDENGDFEITIPKQTEGSQLSITQSRKDTTSDATEITVAKGLDKVSEISTVTTESTTLTGKGSPEATISVKAKGVEIGTATVTSNGEFTVDIAKQEEGTELFITQSKDGDESEATKITVGNALLKEPTISTHYAGATYLTVKAPERAEKVILRIDGKIIRTMDVTAPNQTLRFYVNDLPALKTPGATFEFVAQDSKGRDGEVATGTVKEVPEPTVATYKLGGVHITGRVGTDITRISLYDKAGLLLRNGQIEADGTFKILATNLPALQIVGNTFSVRATTASGAIGEAVEGMVHPGVLSAAPTIVDYYVTDSYMTGKVAPNAVKVFLRIDGRNVRIGTIAADGTFRIYTNDLPELKEVGAQFEVVTQDANYFYSEIAAGSTNFIEAPVVSTFRAGQSYINGTVAKGVTRVSVNDKSGTLLRYGQVYENGTFRIYAVGLDALQTAGEIFSVQAYNANGNRSEETKVTIQP
;
A
#
# COMPACT_ATOMS: atom_id res chain seq x y z
N MET A 1 46.37 11.70 -40.09
CA MET A 1 46.68 10.31 -39.64
C MET A 1 47.31 10.39 -38.26
N LYS A 2 46.86 9.58 -37.29
CA LYS A 2 47.57 9.37 -36.02
C LYS A 2 48.36 8.07 -36.12
N LEU A 3 49.68 8.16 -36.25
CA LEU A 3 50.56 7.00 -36.09
C LEU A 3 50.87 6.85 -34.60
N LYS A 4 50.48 5.72 -33.99
CA LYS A 4 50.81 5.37 -32.61
C LYS A 4 52.02 4.43 -32.62
N TYR A 5 53.12 4.86 -32.00
CA TYR A 5 54.26 4.00 -31.71
C TYR A 5 54.29 3.69 -30.22
N LYS A 6 54.36 2.40 -29.87
CA LYS A 6 54.50 1.92 -28.50
C LYS A 6 55.95 1.54 -28.27
N VAL A 7 56.69 2.38 -27.54
CA VAL A 7 58.08 2.09 -27.16
C VAL A 7 58.07 1.42 -25.80
N MET A 8 58.53 0.17 -25.71
CA MET A 8 58.81 -0.50 -24.45
C MET A 8 60.31 -0.52 -24.21
N ALA A 9 60.81 0.34 -23.31
CA ALA A 9 62.15 0.24 -22.77
C ALA A 9 62.10 0.48 -21.26
N THR A 10 62.73 -0.41 -20.51
CA THR A 10 62.45 -0.69 -19.10
C THR A 10 63.35 0.06 -18.10
N THR A 11 64.22 0.97 -18.54
CA THR A 11 64.95 1.88 -17.63
C THR A 11 65.75 2.90 -18.45
N PHE A 12 65.57 4.20 -18.17
CA PHE A 12 66.36 5.28 -18.75
C PHE A 12 67.50 5.63 -17.78
N LEU A 13 68.76 5.51 -18.22
CA LEU A 13 69.89 6.16 -17.54
C LEU A 13 70.05 7.58 -18.11
N ALA A 14 70.43 8.55 -17.27
CA ALA A 14 70.76 9.89 -17.73
C ALA A 14 71.90 9.82 -18.78
N GLY A 15 71.67 10.38 -19.97
CA GLY A 15 72.61 10.33 -21.11
C GLY A 15 72.29 9.29 -22.20
N THR A 16 71.15 8.58 -22.15
CA THR A 16 70.77 7.62 -23.20
C THR A 16 69.99 8.29 -24.34
N CYS A 17 70.59 8.45 -25.53
CA CYS A 17 69.85 8.80 -26.75
C CYS A 17 69.07 7.59 -27.28
N VAL A 18 67.77 7.77 -27.56
CA VAL A 18 66.92 6.73 -28.16
C VAL A 18 67.11 6.74 -29.68
N TYR A 19 67.69 5.67 -30.23
CA TYR A 19 67.73 5.44 -31.68
C TYR A 19 66.48 4.68 -32.13
N LEU A 20 65.75 5.23 -33.11
CA LEU A 20 64.76 4.48 -33.88
C LEU A 20 65.47 3.83 -35.07
N LEU A 21 65.70 2.52 -35.00
CA LEU A 21 66.16 1.70 -36.13
C LEU A 21 64.93 1.19 -36.91
N GLY A 22 64.83 1.51 -38.20
CA GLY A 22 63.98 0.77 -39.15
C GLY A 22 63.06 1.60 -40.04
N GLU A 23 63.43 1.65 -41.32
CA GLU A 23 62.69 1.92 -42.58
C GLU A 23 61.83 3.19 -42.76
N THR A 24 62.21 3.94 -43.78
CA THR A 24 61.69 5.22 -44.27
C THR A 24 60.21 5.14 -44.71
N LEU A 25 59.33 5.95 -44.11
CA LEU A 25 57.97 6.15 -44.61
C LEU A 25 57.93 7.34 -45.59
N SER A 26 57.79 7.07 -46.89
CA SER A 26 57.63 8.11 -47.90
C SER A 26 56.15 8.46 -48.08
N LEU A 27 55.73 9.66 -47.65
CA LEU A 27 54.37 10.16 -47.86
C LEU A 27 54.39 11.19 -49.00
N GLY A 28 53.77 10.84 -50.14
CA GLY A 28 53.58 11.74 -51.29
C GLY A 28 52.65 12.93 -50.96
N PRO A 29 52.64 13.98 -51.81
CA PRO A 29 52.11 15.28 -51.42
C PRO A 29 50.58 15.28 -51.41
N SER A 30 49.96 15.22 -50.23
CA SER A 30 48.64 15.84 -50.05
C SER A 30 48.38 16.25 -48.59
N THR A 31 47.62 17.34 -48.48
CA THR A 31 47.37 18.33 -47.42
C THR A 31 46.87 17.85 -46.03
N ALA A 32 47.23 16.66 -45.54
CA ALA A 32 46.82 16.21 -44.21
C ALA A 32 47.89 16.47 -43.12
N LYS A 33 47.57 17.30 -42.11
CA LYS A 33 48.38 17.46 -40.88
C LYS A 33 48.51 16.12 -40.14
N ALA A 34 49.72 15.66 -39.87
CA ALA A 34 49.99 14.49 -39.02
C ALA A 34 50.56 14.95 -37.66
N SER A 35 50.11 14.32 -36.59
CA SER A 35 50.57 14.55 -35.21
C SER A 35 51.06 13.21 -34.63
N VAL A 36 52.29 13.16 -34.13
CA VAL A 36 52.84 11.98 -33.44
C VAL A 36 52.59 12.12 -31.94
N VAL A 37 52.04 11.07 -31.33
CA VAL A 37 51.81 10.99 -29.88
C VAL A 37 52.57 9.78 -29.36
N LEU A 38 53.50 10.00 -28.43
CA LEU A 38 54.22 8.94 -27.72
C LEU A 38 53.45 8.60 -26.44
N GLU A 39 53.00 7.35 -26.32
CA GLU A 39 52.33 6.84 -25.10
C GLU A 39 53.32 5.92 -24.34
N SER A 40 53.70 6.29 -23.12
CA SER A 40 54.53 5.47 -22.20
C SER A 40 53.66 4.96 -21.04
N THR A 41 53.87 3.72 -20.63
CA THR A 41 53.16 3.08 -19.50
C THR A 41 53.77 3.37 -18.13
N ASN A 42 54.89 4.12 -18.06
CA ASN A 42 55.46 4.65 -16.82
C ASN A 42 55.52 6.20 -16.86
N PRO A 43 55.26 6.89 -15.74
CA PRO A 43 55.31 8.35 -15.67
C PRO A 43 56.73 8.84 -15.98
N ILE A 44 56.87 9.58 -17.09
CA ILE A 44 58.10 10.29 -17.43
C ILE A 44 58.17 11.51 -16.49
N PRO A 45 59.25 11.71 -15.70
CA PRO A 45 59.39 12.89 -14.86
C PRO A 45 59.27 14.17 -15.71
N LYS A 46 58.45 15.15 -15.29
CA LYS A 46 58.15 16.37 -16.09
C LYS A 46 59.40 17.16 -16.52
N ASN A 47 60.49 17.03 -15.77
CA ASN A 47 61.81 17.59 -16.00
C ASN A 47 62.62 16.92 -17.14
N LEU A 48 62.17 15.79 -17.68
CA LEU A 48 62.75 15.14 -18.88
C LEU A 48 62.06 15.57 -20.20
N LEU A 49 60.95 16.32 -20.13
CA LEU A 49 60.18 16.78 -21.30
C LEU A 49 60.40 18.27 -21.61
N THR A 50 61.03 19.03 -20.72
CA THR A 50 61.22 20.48 -20.86
C THR A 50 62.48 20.90 -21.63
N GLU A 51 63.36 19.96 -22.01
CA GLU A 51 64.53 20.22 -22.88
C GLU A 51 64.62 19.23 -24.04
N ASN A 52 63.48 18.81 -24.61
CA ASN A 52 63.50 18.22 -25.94
C ASN A 52 63.47 19.34 -26.99
N THR A 53 64.59 20.05 -27.13
CA THR A 53 64.90 20.65 -28.42
C THR A 53 65.25 19.50 -29.34
N ILE A 54 64.24 18.96 -30.02
CA ILE A 54 64.46 18.23 -31.26
C ILE A 54 65.09 19.27 -32.19
N SER A 55 66.43 19.34 -32.23
CA SER A 55 67.13 20.18 -33.20
C SER A 55 66.94 19.53 -34.57
N PRO A 56 66.24 20.17 -35.50
CA PRO A 56 66.17 19.69 -36.87
C PRO A 56 67.48 20.12 -37.55
N LEU A 57 68.39 19.15 -37.78
CA LEU A 57 69.65 19.27 -38.56
C LEU A 57 70.86 19.94 -37.84
N GLY A 58 71.82 19.13 -37.33
CA GLY A 58 73.19 19.54 -36.93
C GLY A 58 73.91 18.60 -35.92
N TYR A 59 75.20 18.29 -36.12
CA TYR A 59 76.10 17.40 -35.34
C TYR A 59 76.19 17.68 -33.80
N GLY A 60 76.39 16.66 -32.94
CA GLY A 60 76.43 16.83 -31.46
C GLY A 60 77.63 16.16 -30.73
N HIS A 61 78.07 16.76 -29.60
CA HIS A 61 79.28 16.42 -28.81
C HIS A 61 78.95 16.14 -27.32
N TYR A 62 79.65 15.22 -26.61
CA TYR A 62 79.45 14.98 -25.16
C TYR A 62 80.72 14.53 -24.37
N ILE A 63 80.66 14.59 -23.02
CA ILE A 63 81.67 14.12 -22.03
C ILE A 63 81.01 13.23 -20.96
N ALA A 64 81.68 12.18 -20.46
CA ALA A 64 81.25 11.38 -19.30
C ALA A 64 82.43 10.94 -18.40
N LEU A 65 82.24 10.83 -17.07
CA LEU A 65 83.24 10.32 -16.11
C LEU A 65 82.83 8.97 -15.50
N THR A 66 83.77 8.02 -15.39
CA THR A 66 83.54 6.68 -14.83
C THR A 66 84.75 6.19 -14.01
N PRO A 67 84.60 5.91 -12.69
CA PRO A 67 83.40 6.11 -11.89
C PRO A 67 83.12 7.59 -11.65
N SER A 68 81.93 7.89 -11.11
CA SER A 68 81.61 9.27 -10.71
C SER A 68 82.59 9.75 -9.63
N PRO A 69 83.08 11.00 -9.70
CA PRO A 69 84.08 11.50 -8.75
C PRO A 69 83.61 11.44 -7.30
N ARG A 70 84.39 10.80 -6.42
CA ARG A 70 84.13 10.67 -4.98
C ARG A 70 85.29 11.15 -4.12
N ALA A 71 84.97 11.62 -2.92
CA ALA A 71 85.93 12.11 -1.96
C ALA A 71 86.96 11.02 -1.63
N GLY A 72 88.23 11.39 -1.62
CA GLY A 72 89.34 10.46 -1.44
C GLY A 72 89.93 9.90 -2.75
N MET A 73 89.24 10.02 -3.89
CA MET A 73 89.81 9.62 -5.19
C MET A 73 90.97 10.55 -5.58
N THR A 74 91.99 9.96 -6.22
CA THR A 74 93.21 10.66 -6.69
C THR A 74 93.34 10.70 -8.22
N LYS A 75 92.41 10.06 -8.94
CA LYS A 75 92.40 9.95 -10.40
C LYS A 75 91.01 10.29 -10.95
N ILE A 76 90.96 10.85 -12.15
CA ILE A 76 89.74 11.09 -12.91
C ILE A 76 89.88 10.39 -14.26
N GLU A 77 88.87 9.60 -14.61
CA GLU A 77 88.81 8.82 -15.84
C GLU A 77 87.43 9.00 -16.49
N GLY A 78 87.39 9.01 -17.82
CA GLY A 78 86.18 9.33 -18.58
C GLY A 78 86.31 9.16 -20.09
N THR A 79 85.30 9.64 -20.81
CA THR A 79 85.19 9.57 -22.28
C THR A 79 84.62 10.87 -22.86
N ILE A 80 85.03 11.23 -24.07
CA ILE A 80 84.42 12.25 -24.94
C ILE A 80 83.96 11.61 -26.25
N ALA A 81 82.94 12.16 -26.90
CA ALA A 81 82.52 11.70 -28.23
C ALA A 81 81.87 12.79 -29.11
N MET A 82 81.92 12.57 -30.44
CA MET A 82 81.33 13.40 -31.50
C MET A 82 80.55 12.52 -32.47
N TYR A 83 79.34 12.93 -32.85
CA TYR A 83 78.45 12.11 -33.70
C TYR A 83 78.54 12.46 -35.19
N GLY A 84 78.86 11.50 -36.06
CA GLY A 84 78.78 11.64 -37.53
C GLY A 84 80.06 12.05 -38.26
N ASP A 85 81.20 12.09 -37.57
CA ASP A 85 82.50 12.47 -38.17
C ASP A 85 83.27 11.22 -38.69
N PRO A 86 83.43 11.06 -40.03
CA PRO A 86 84.15 9.92 -40.61
C PRO A 86 85.68 9.98 -40.44
N LEU A 87 86.23 11.06 -39.88
CA LEU A 87 87.67 11.26 -39.73
C LEU A 87 88.20 11.02 -38.28
N GLY A 88 87.34 10.66 -37.30
CA GLY A 88 87.71 10.31 -35.89
C GLY A 88 87.79 11.47 -34.87
N LEU A 89 88.11 11.21 -33.58
CA LEU A 89 88.24 12.26 -32.53
C LEU A 89 89.66 12.79 -32.34
N GLY A 90 90.60 12.25 -33.11
CA GLY A 90 92.03 12.51 -32.98
C GLY A 90 92.38 13.97 -33.19
N GLY A 91 93.17 14.52 -32.27
CA GLY A 91 93.54 15.94 -32.23
C GLY A 91 92.67 16.80 -31.31
N SER A 92 91.55 16.28 -30.80
CA SER A 92 90.74 16.96 -29.77
C SER A 92 91.48 16.99 -28.44
N THR A 93 91.29 18.03 -27.63
CA THR A 93 91.94 18.19 -26.31
C THR A 93 90.91 18.15 -25.19
N VAL A 94 91.23 17.47 -24.08
CA VAL A 94 90.41 17.42 -22.86
C VAL A 94 91.20 18.04 -21.72
N VAL A 95 90.68 19.13 -21.18
CA VAL A 95 91.19 19.78 -19.97
C VAL A 95 90.26 19.42 -18.83
N VAL A 96 90.74 18.57 -17.92
CA VAL A 96 90.12 18.39 -16.61
C VAL A 96 90.72 19.44 -15.70
N ASP A 97 89.90 20.30 -15.13
CA ASP A 97 90.30 21.21 -14.07
C ASP A 97 89.52 20.91 -12.79
N VAL A 98 90.21 20.94 -11.67
CA VAL A 98 89.64 20.79 -10.34
C VAL A 98 90.17 21.92 -9.48
N ALA A 99 89.28 22.65 -8.82
CA ALA A 99 89.62 23.71 -7.86
C ALA A 99 90.60 24.78 -8.41
N GLY A 100 90.49 25.16 -9.69
CA GLY A 100 91.22 26.29 -10.29
C GLY A 100 92.70 26.00 -10.58
N GLY A 101 93.03 24.81 -11.08
CA GLY A 101 94.35 24.46 -11.63
C GLY A 101 94.91 23.10 -11.23
N ARG A 102 94.17 22.27 -10.46
CA ARG A 102 94.69 21.00 -9.89
C ARG A 102 94.41 19.77 -10.74
N GLY A 103 93.77 19.94 -11.89
CA GLY A 103 93.51 18.85 -12.83
C GLY A 103 94.66 18.61 -13.80
N PHE A 104 94.33 18.13 -14.99
CA PHE A 104 95.28 17.79 -16.06
C PHE A 104 94.68 18.10 -17.43
N SER A 105 95.53 18.36 -18.41
CA SER A 105 95.14 18.43 -19.83
C SER A 105 95.71 17.25 -20.58
N THR A 106 94.95 16.68 -21.51
CA THR A 106 95.39 15.61 -22.39
C THR A 106 94.84 15.80 -23.80
N THR A 107 95.54 15.28 -24.80
CA THR A 107 95.10 15.29 -26.20
C THR A 107 94.71 13.89 -26.62
N ILE A 108 93.54 13.74 -27.24
CA ILE A 108 93.10 12.46 -27.80
C ILE A 108 93.98 12.15 -29.01
N SER A 109 94.64 10.99 -28.99
CA SER A 109 95.55 10.54 -30.04
C SER A 109 94.85 10.43 -31.40
N SER A 110 95.59 10.55 -32.50
CA SER A 110 95.07 10.65 -33.88
C SER A 110 94.17 9.48 -34.33
N MET A 111 94.19 8.35 -33.62
CA MET A 111 93.32 7.17 -33.84
C MET A 111 92.43 6.83 -32.62
N GLY A 112 92.26 7.76 -31.67
CA GLY A 112 91.64 7.49 -30.37
C GLY A 112 90.11 7.34 -30.38
N THR A 113 89.60 6.46 -29.50
CA THR A 113 88.16 6.19 -29.26
C THR A 113 87.47 7.22 -28.36
N GLY A 114 88.19 8.28 -27.94
CA GLY A 114 87.67 9.35 -27.08
C GLY A 114 87.82 9.12 -25.57
N THR A 115 88.46 8.05 -25.11
CA THR A 115 88.76 7.86 -23.67
C THR A 115 89.85 8.80 -23.17
N PHE A 116 89.73 9.25 -21.92
CA PHE A 116 90.75 10.02 -21.21
C PHE A 116 90.86 9.57 -19.75
N GLY A 117 92.05 9.71 -19.19
CA GLY A 117 92.29 9.41 -17.79
C GLY A 117 93.58 10.04 -17.32
N GLY A 118 93.61 10.48 -16.07
CA GLY A 118 94.76 11.15 -15.50
C GLY A 118 94.72 11.20 -13.98
N SER A 119 95.91 11.27 -13.39
CA SER A 119 96.04 11.55 -11.96
C SER A 119 95.91 13.06 -11.73
N LEU A 120 95.27 13.45 -10.63
CA LEU A 120 95.27 14.84 -10.20
C LEU A 120 96.68 15.24 -9.76
N SER A 121 96.90 16.55 -9.61
CA SER A 121 98.18 17.07 -9.07
C SER A 121 98.66 16.27 -7.85
N ALA A 122 99.96 15.99 -7.78
CA ALA A 122 100.53 15.00 -6.87
C ALA A 122 100.09 15.23 -5.41
N GLY A 123 99.61 14.17 -4.76
CA GLY A 123 99.12 14.19 -3.36
C GLY A 123 97.69 14.70 -3.19
N TYR A 124 97.03 15.17 -4.25
CA TYR A 124 95.67 15.65 -4.16
C TYR A 124 94.63 14.52 -4.13
N LYS A 125 93.71 14.62 -3.18
CA LYS A 125 92.51 13.80 -3.09
C LYS A 125 91.31 14.71 -3.24
N LEU A 126 90.37 14.30 -4.09
CA LEU A 126 89.09 15.00 -4.24
C LEU A 126 88.42 15.14 -2.87
N ARG A 127 87.83 16.30 -2.61
CA ARG A 127 87.01 16.54 -1.42
C ARG A 127 85.55 16.63 -1.83
N GLU A 128 84.67 16.17 -0.95
CA GLU A 128 83.23 16.26 -1.17
C GLU A 128 82.81 17.71 -1.49
N GLY A 129 81.95 17.87 -2.50
CA GLY A 129 81.45 19.17 -2.95
C GLY A 129 82.38 19.90 -3.94
N GLU A 130 83.60 19.43 -4.18
CA GLU A 130 84.46 20.01 -5.22
C GLU A 130 83.87 19.82 -6.61
N VAL A 131 84.09 20.78 -7.52
CA VAL A 131 83.64 20.66 -8.92
C VAL A 131 84.82 20.30 -9.81
N VAL A 132 84.71 19.16 -10.46
CA VAL A 132 85.56 18.70 -11.56
C VAL A 132 84.98 19.26 -12.85
N THR A 133 85.64 20.26 -13.43
CA THR A 133 85.27 20.83 -14.72
C THR A 133 86.03 20.11 -15.82
N VAL A 134 85.33 19.59 -16.82
CA VAL A 134 85.95 18.92 -17.97
C VAL A 134 85.59 19.71 -19.21
N THR A 135 86.60 20.29 -19.85
CA THR A 135 86.46 21.02 -21.13
C THR A 135 87.02 20.17 -22.25
N ALA A 136 86.19 19.81 -23.21
CA ALA A 136 86.62 19.14 -24.43
C ALA A 136 86.59 20.15 -25.59
N ASN A 137 87.76 20.46 -26.13
CA ASN A 137 87.89 21.21 -27.38
C ASN A 137 88.02 20.20 -28.52
N PHE A 138 86.97 20.10 -29.33
CA PHE A 138 86.93 19.22 -30.48
C PHE A 138 87.63 19.86 -31.66
N ARG A 139 88.22 19.01 -32.49
CA ARG A 139 89.00 19.42 -33.66
C ARG A 139 88.19 20.13 -34.75
N ASP A 140 86.87 19.92 -34.78
CA ASP A 140 85.96 20.59 -35.72
C ASP A 140 85.70 22.06 -35.34
N GLY A 141 86.35 22.52 -34.26
CA GLY A 141 86.26 23.87 -33.74
C GLY A 141 85.24 24.02 -32.61
N ASN A 142 84.43 22.99 -32.32
CA ASN A 142 83.46 23.05 -31.24
C ASN A 142 84.14 22.82 -29.88
N THR A 143 83.62 23.47 -28.85
CA THR A 143 84.09 23.27 -27.48
C THR A 143 82.88 23.05 -26.57
N ILE A 144 82.95 22.03 -25.72
CA ILE A 144 81.96 21.80 -24.67
C ILE A 144 82.65 21.73 -23.31
N THR A 145 81.93 22.12 -22.27
CA THR A 145 82.41 22.09 -20.89
C THR A 145 81.35 21.51 -19.99
N GLU A 146 81.69 20.41 -19.30
CA GLU A 146 80.84 19.74 -18.33
C GLU A 146 81.40 19.89 -16.92
N LYS A 147 80.53 19.93 -15.92
CA LYS A 147 80.91 20.09 -14.51
C LYS A 147 80.35 18.95 -13.67
N TYR A 148 81.21 18.24 -12.94
CA TYR A 148 80.88 17.12 -12.08
C TYR A 148 81.18 17.46 -10.62
N THR A 149 80.19 17.38 -9.74
CA THR A 149 80.42 17.60 -8.30
C THR A 149 80.87 16.31 -7.61
N VAL A 150 81.93 16.38 -6.80
CA VAL A 150 82.49 15.25 -6.06
C VAL A 150 81.55 14.81 -4.95
N MET A 151 81.19 13.53 -4.96
CA MET A 151 80.32 12.88 -3.96
C MET A 151 81.12 12.44 -2.71
N PRO A 152 80.47 12.14 -1.56
CA PRO A 152 81.15 11.59 -0.38
C PRO A 152 81.85 10.22 -0.61
N ALA A 153 82.76 9.86 0.31
CA ALA A 153 83.46 8.57 0.32
C ALA A 153 82.51 7.40 0.70
N LEU A 154 82.84 6.19 0.23
CA LEU A 154 82.03 4.98 0.50
C LEU A 154 82.16 4.52 1.98
N LYS A 155 81.03 4.36 2.67
CA LYS A 155 80.85 3.97 4.07
C LYS A 155 80.76 2.46 4.26
N LYS A 156 81.31 1.95 5.38
CA LYS A 156 81.14 0.55 5.80
C LYS A 156 79.64 0.22 5.98
N PRO A 157 79.19 -0.96 5.54
CA PRO A 157 77.82 -1.38 5.82
C PRO A 157 77.64 -1.62 7.34
N THR A 158 76.43 -1.37 7.85
CA THR A 158 76.01 -1.74 9.20
C THR A 158 74.94 -2.81 9.14
N VAL A 159 74.83 -3.67 10.15
CA VAL A 159 73.70 -4.59 10.36
C VAL A 159 72.85 -4.10 11.52
N GLU A 160 71.55 -3.90 11.28
CA GLU A 160 70.56 -3.45 12.28
C GLU A 160 69.78 -4.62 12.89
N THR A 161 69.58 -5.72 12.13
CA THR A 161 68.90 -6.91 12.64
C THR A 161 69.76 -7.63 13.69
N GLU A 162 69.16 -8.00 14.83
CA GLU A 162 69.82 -8.87 15.81
C GLU A 162 70.16 -10.24 15.18
N VAL A 163 71.43 -10.60 15.22
CA VAL A 163 71.95 -11.79 14.53
C VAL A 163 71.87 -13.00 15.46
N ARG A 164 70.90 -13.88 15.22
CA ARG A 164 70.60 -15.07 16.04
C ARG A 164 70.13 -16.27 15.21
N GLU A 165 70.12 -17.44 15.80
CA GLU A 165 69.69 -18.69 15.16
C GLU A 165 68.25 -18.60 14.63
N GLY A 166 68.04 -19.05 13.40
CA GLY A 166 66.76 -18.99 12.69
C GLY A 166 66.50 -17.69 11.92
N VAL A 167 67.32 -16.64 12.12
CA VAL A 167 67.18 -15.40 11.33
C VAL A 167 67.44 -15.69 9.85
N SER A 168 66.50 -15.28 9.00
CA SER A 168 66.56 -15.50 7.55
C SER A 168 66.49 -14.20 6.75
N VAL A 169 66.41 -13.06 7.42
CA VAL A 169 66.38 -11.73 6.81
C VAL A 169 67.26 -10.81 7.65
N LEU A 170 68.20 -10.12 7.01
CA LEU A 170 69.03 -9.10 7.63
C LEU A 170 68.72 -7.74 7.03
N THR A 171 68.77 -6.72 7.87
CA THR A 171 68.62 -5.33 7.49
C THR A 171 69.80 -4.51 7.96
N GLY A 172 70.03 -3.37 7.33
CA GLY A 172 71.13 -2.50 7.69
C GLY A 172 71.22 -1.25 6.82
N THR A 173 72.34 -0.53 6.95
CA THR A 173 72.62 0.68 6.17
C THR A 173 73.94 0.60 5.40
N ALA A 174 74.02 1.32 4.29
CA ALA A 174 75.22 1.52 3.45
C ALA A 174 74.97 2.67 2.46
N ASP A 175 75.93 2.97 1.56
CA ASP A 175 75.74 4.02 0.55
C ASP A 175 74.66 3.68 -0.48
N PRO A 176 73.82 4.66 -0.86
CA PRO A 176 72.81 4.47 -1.90
C PRO A 176 73.37 3.87 -3.20
N LYS A 177 72.62 2.93 -3.78
CA LYS A 177 72.96 2.17 -4.99
C LYS A 177 74.12 1.17 -4.85
N ALA A 178 74.76 1.06 -3.69
CA ALA A 178 75.79 0.03 -3.50
C ALA A 178 75.16 -1.38 -3.52
N GLY A 179 75.88 -2.39 -4.02
CA GLY A 179 75.54 -3.80 -3.85
C GLY A 179 75.96 -4.28 -2.45
N ILE A 180 75.13 -5.09 -1.81
CA ILE A 180 75.39 -5.75 -0.52
C ILE A 180 75.49 -7.25 -0.73
N ILE A 181 76.49 -7.87 -0.11
CA ILE A 181 76.67 -9.33 -0.07
C ILE A 181 76.87 -9.75 1.39
N VAL A 182 76.04 -10.67 1.87
CA VAL A 182 76.19 -11.32 3.18
C VAL A 182 76.81 -12.70 2.98
N GLN A 183 77.86 -13.03 3.73
CA GLN A 183 78.60 -14.29 3.63
C GLN A 183 78.72 -14.97 5.00
N ASP A 184 78.74 -16.30 5.02
CA ASP A 184 79.21 -17.08 6.17
C ASP A 184 80.72 -16.82 6.33
N GLY A 185 81.15 -16.36 7.51
CA GLY A 185 82.51 -15.92 7.77
C GLY A 185 83.54 -17.05 7.72
N GLU A 186 83.12 -18.31 7.87
CA GLU A 186 84.02 -19.47 7.89
C GLU A 186 84.22 -20.09 6.49
N TRP A 187 83.22 -19.98 5.59
CA TRP A 187 83.20 -20.70 4.31
C TRP A 187 83.10 -19.80 3.08
N ALA A 188 83.18 -18.47 3.27
CA ALA A 188 82.99 -17.42 2.25
C ALA A 188 81.71 -17.58 1.39
N THR A 189 80.78 -18.43 1.82
CA THR A 189 79.57 -18.80 1.09
C THR A 189 78.62 -17.62 1.13
N VAL A 190 78.14 -17.19 -0.04
CA VAL A 190 77.16 -16.10 -0.13
C VAL A 190 75.81 -16.59 0.41
N LEU A 191 75.40 -16.02 1.53
CA LEU A 191 74.09 -16.26 2.14
C LEU A 191 73.02 -15.41 1.48
N GLY A 192 73.36 -14.25 0.94
CA GLY A 192 72.42 -13.43 0.19
C GLY A 192 73.06 -12.17 -0.37
N SER A 193 72.35 -11.51 -1.28
CA SER A 193 72.77 -10.22 -1.82
C SER A 193 71.58 -9.30 -2.11
N THR A 194 71.81 -8.00 -2.16
CA THR A 194 70.80 -6.98 -2.49
C THR A 194 71.48 -5.70 -2.99
N THR A 195 70.70 -4.68 -3.36
CA THR A 195 71.21 -3.32 -3.62
C THR A 195 70.63 -2.36 -2.59
N VAL A 196 71.44 -1.41 -2.12
CA VAL A 196 71.05 -0.39 -1.16
C VAL A 196 70.09 0.61 -1.82
N SER A 197 68.98 0.88 -1.15
CA SER A 197 68.00 1.87 -1.58
C SER A 197 68.57 3.29 -1.65
N SER A 198 67.87 4.20 -2.32
CA SER A 198 68.23 5.63 -2.38
C SER A 198 68.32 6.29 -0.99
N ALA A 199 67.62 5.73 0.01
CA ALA A 199 67.63 6.18 1.40
C ALA A 199 68.79 5.58 2.23
N GLY A 200 69.66 4.77 1.65
CA GLY A 200 70.79 4.15 2.35
C GLY A 200 70.45 2.91 3.18
N ARG A 201 69.23 2.38 3.07
CA ARG A 201 68.82 1.12 3.74
C ARG A 201 68.89 -0.08 2.80
N TRP A 202 69.23 -1.23 3.35
CA TRP A 202 69.24 -2.51 2.63
C TRP A 202 68.52 -3.61 3.42
N THR A 203 67.94 -4.56 2.70
CA THR A 203 67.33 -5.79 3.22
C THR A 203 67.82 -6.97 2.38
N VAL A 204 68.40 -7.97 3.04
CA VAL A 204 68.89 -9.20 2.41
C VAL A 204 68.05 -10.38 2.93
N ASN A 205 67.41 -11.08 2.01
CA ASN A 205 66.86 -12.41 2.27
C ASN A 205 67.99 -13.44 2.19
N LEU A 206 68.21 -14.20 3.26
CA LEU A 206 69.21 -15.24 3.30
C LEU A 206 68.69 -16.52 2.62
N SER A 207 69.58 -17.24 1.94
CA SER A 207 69.32 -18.52 1.29
C SER A 207 69.09 -19.65 2.28
N SER A 208 69.61 -19.50 3.51
CA SER A 208 69.38 -20.40 4.64
C SER A 208 69.33 -19.60 5.95
N PRO A 209 68.56 -20.06 6.96
CA PRO A 209 68.57 -19.44 8.28
C PRO A 209 69.95 -19.53 8.94
N LEU A 210 70.29 -18.51 9.72
CA LEU A 210 71.53 -18.48 10.49
C LEU A 210 71.54 -19.60 11.56
N ARG A 211 72.73 -20.13 11.84
CA ARG A 211 72.98 -21.18 12.83
C ARG A 211 73.83 -20.65 13.98
N GLU A 212 73.45 -20.99 15.20
CA GLU A 212 74.19 -20.61 16.41
C GLU A 212 75.66 -21.08 16.34
N GLY A 213 76.57 -20.31 16.93
CA GLY A 213 77.99 -20.69 17.04
C GLY A 213 78.86 -20.35 15.83
N LYS A 214 78.32 -19.62 14.85
CA LYS A 214 79.01 -19.09 13.66
C LYS A 214 79.05 -17.56 13.64
N TYR A 215 79.73 -16.98 12.63
CA TYR A 215 79.78 -15.52 12.38
C TYR A 215 79.46 -15.19 10.91
N ILE A 216 78.95 -13.99 10.64
CA ILE A 216 78.74 -13.49 9.26
C ILE A 216 79.63 -12.29 8.94
N THR A 217 79.84 -12.06 7.64
CA THR A 217 80.51 -10.88 7.06
C THR A 217 79.58 -10.20 6.06
N VAL A 218 79.50 -8.86 6.08
CA VAL A 218 78.70 -8.04 5.15
C VAL A 218 79.61 -7.12 4.33
N ARG A 219 79.55 -7.23 3.00
CA ARG A 219 80.31 -6.42 2.02
C ARG A 219 79.39 -5.45 1.29
N SER A 220 79.88 -4.23 1.06
CA SER A 220 79.25 -3.18 0.24
C SER A 220 80.15 -2.83 -0.96
N SER A 221 79.61 -2.72 -2.17
CA SER A 221 80.33 -2.36 -3.40
C SER A 221 79.59 -1.32 -4.25
N LEU A 222 80.25 -0.28 -4.74
CA LEU A 222 79.65 0.74 -5.62
C LEU A 222 80.62 1.13 -6.74
N ASP A 223 80.17 1.03 -7.98
CA ASP A 223 81.01 1.08 -9.18
C ASP A 223 82.17 0.07 -9.05
N THR A 224 83.41 0.54 -8.89
CA THR A 224 84.61 -0.28 -8.67
C THR A 224 85.14 -0.22 -7.22
N LEU A 225 84.44 0.48 -6.31
CA LEU A 225 84.85 0.67 -4.90
C LEU A 225 84.15 -0.33 -3.96
N GLU A 226 84.82 -0.75 -2.88
CA GLU A 226 84.26 -1.72 -1.91
C GLU A 226 84.66 -1.48 -0.44
N THR A 227 83.85 -1.98 0.50
CA THR A 227 84.07 -1.91 1.97
C THR A 227 83.28 -3.00 2.73
N ARG A 228 83.65 -3.35 3.98
CA ARG A 228 83.13 -4.53 4.72
C ARG A 228 82.96 -4.34 6.23
N GLN A 229 82.03 -5.10 6.83
CA GLN A 229 81.89 -5.38 8.27
C GLN A 229 82.07 -6.89 8.53
N GLU A 230 83.01 -7.28 9.39
CA GLU A 230 83.45 -8.68 9.59
C GLU A 230 83.16 -9.18 11.02
N PHE A 231 83.10 -10.50 11.19
CA PHE A 231 82.99 -11.21 12.48
C PHE A 231 81.74 -10.87 13.33
N ILE A 232 80.56 -10.81 12.71
CA ILE A 232 79.31 -10.57 13.44
C ILE A 232 78.79 -11.90 14.02
N PRO A 233 78.71 -12.08 15.36
CA PRO A 233 78.33 -13.36 15.99
C PRO A 233 76.84 -13.70 15.81
N ILE A 234 76.53 -15.00 15.75
CA ILE A 234 75.16 -15.52 15.73
C ILE A 234 74.78 -16.08 17.11
N GLY A 235 73.85 -15.41 17.81
CA GLY A 235 73.32 -15.82 19.11
C GLY A 235 72.26 -16.94 19.06
N ALA A 236 71.77 -17.37 20.23
CA ALA A 236 70.78 -18.45 20.39
C ALA A 236 69.38 -18.10 19.85
N ALA A 237 68.59 -19.11 19.50
CA ALA A 237 67.19 -18.97 19.12
C ALA A 237 66.32 -18.39 20.27
N VAL A 238 65.26 -17.64 19.93
CA VAL A 238 64.28 -17.13 20.91
C VAL A 238 63.35 -18.22 21.42
N ASN A 239 62.86 -18.10 22.65
CA ASN A 239 61.79 -18.98 23.15
C ASN A 239 60.47 -18.65 22.41
N PRO A 240 59.60 -19.65 22.16
CA PRO A 240 58.30 -19.37 21.58
C PRO A 240 57.44 -18.56 22.56
N THR A 241 56.58 -17.70 22.02
CA THR A 241 55.63 -16.87 22.77
C THR A 241 54.27 -16.91 22.09
N VAL A 242 53.19 -16.87 22.87
CA VAL A 242 51.84 -16.64 22.35
C VAL A 242 51.57 -15.14 22.43
N THR A 243 51.15 -14.55 21.32
CA THR A 243 50.91 -13.10 21.19
C THR A 243 49.46 -12.74 20.88
N SER A 244 48.67 -13.71 20.39
CA SER A 244 47.22 -13.54 20.22
C SER A 244 46.51 -13.54 21.58
N GLY A 245 45.46 -12.72 21.72
CA GLY A 245 44.53 -12.85 22.84
C GLY A 245 43.83 -14.21 22.83
N LEU A 246 43.72 -14.84 24.00
CA LEU A 246 43.09 -16.14 24.17
C LEU A 246 41.74 -15.97 24.85
N ALA A 247 40.67 -16.25 24.11
CA ALA A 247 39.30 -16.16 24.60
C ALA A 247 38.50 -17.40 24.19
N ASN A 248 37.46 -17.71 24.96
CA ASN A 248 36.51 -18.77 24.65
C ASN A 248 35.96 -18.63 23.21
N GLY A 249 35.95 -19.74 22.47
CA GLY A 249 35.55 -19.81 21.07
C GLY A 249 36.65 -19.41 20.08
N GLY A 250 37.82 -18.94 20.54
CA GLY A 250 38.93 -18.57 19.67
C GLY A 250 39.43 -19.76 18.85
N THR A 251 39.58 -19.60 17.54
CA THR A 251 39.97 -20.68 16.60
C THR A 251 41.38 -20.52 16.04
N THR A 252 42.10 -19.47 16.44
CA THR A 252 43.46 -19.24 15.97
C THR A 252 44.34 -18.74 17.10
N VAL A 253 45.54 -19.31 17.19
CA VAL A 253 46.56 -18.87 18.13
C VAL A 253 47.78 -18.46 17.33
N SER A 254 48.31 -17.27 17.62
CA SER A 254 49.47 -16.71 16.91
C SER A 254 50.55 -16.33 17.90
N GLY A 255 51.79 -16.36 17.42
CA GLY A 255 52.94 -16.14 18.27
C GLY A 255 54.22 -15.93 17.49
N ILE A 256 55.31 -15.80 18.25
CA ILE A 256 56.66 -15.58 17.71
C ILE A 256 57.57 -16.68 18.25
N SER A 257 58.39 -17.26 17.38
CA SER A 257 59.48 -18.19 17.72
C SER A 257 60.68 -17.97 16.78
N ALA A 258 61.67 -18.85 16.76
CA ALA A 258 62.77 -18.76 15.81
C ALA A 258 62.27 -19.01 14.36
N GLY A 259 62.79 -18.24 13.40
CA GLY A 259 62.36 -18.35 12.01
C GLY A 259 62.60 -19.77 11.44
N GLY A 260 61.58 -20.35 10.82
CA GLY A 260 61.61 -21.71 10.29
C GLY A 260 61.44 -22.83 11.33
N ALA A 261 61.23 -22.52 12.62
CA ALA A 261 60.99 -23.54 13.64
C ALA A 261 59.64 -24.25 13.42
N SER A 262 59.60 -25.56 13.70
CA SER A 262 58.34 -26.31 13.82
C SER A 262 57.73 -26.02 15.18
N VAL A 263 56.50 -25.50 15.20
CA VAL A 263 55.78 -25.10 16.41
C VAL A 263 54.61 -26.05 16.65
N GLU A 264 54.55 -26.62 17.84
CA GLU A 264 53.42 -27.38 18.36
C GLU A 264 52.72 -26.58 19.45
N LEU A 265 51.40 -26.50 19.39
CA LEU A 265 50.59 -25.89 20.43
C LEU A 265 49.91 -27.00 21.23
N TRP A 266 50.18 -27.00 22.54
CA TRP A 266 49.70 -27.99 23.49
C TRP A 266 48.60 -27.36 24.34
N ASN A 267 47.50 -28.08 24.54
CA ASN A 267 46.52 -27.83 25.59
C ASN A 267 46.68 -28.95 26.61
N GLU A 268 47.23 -28.61 27.78
CA GLU A 268 47.69 -29.61 28.76
C GLU A 268 48.63 -30.63 28.08
N ASP A 269 48.28 -31.91 28.05
CA ASP A 269 49.09 -33.00 27.48
C ASP A 269 48.73 -33.35 26.03
N VAL A 270 47.90 -32.55 25.36
CA VAL A 270 47.41 -32.83 24.00
C VAL A 270 47.88 -31.76 23.01
N VAL A 271 48.52 -32.18 21.91
CA VAL A 271 48.80 -31.30 20.77
C VAL A 271 47.50 -30.96 20.05
N ILE A 272 47.13 -29.68 20.06
CA ILE A 272 45.89 -29.18 19.43
C ILE A 272 46.15 -28.54 18.06
N GLY A 273 47.40 -28.36 17.68
CA GLY A 273 47.78 -27.95 16.33
C GLY A 273 49.27 -27.72 16.16
N THR A 274 49.69 -27.63 14.91
CA THR A 274 51.09 -27.43 14.53
C THR A 274 51.19 -26.37 13.44
N ALA A 275 52.32 -25.68 13.37
CA ALA A 275 52.67 -24.76 12.29
C ALA A 275 54.18 -24.70 12.12
N THR A 276 54.63 -24.07 11.04
CA THR A 276 56.03 -23.66 10.90
C THR A 276 56.09 -22.14 10.99
N ALA A 277 57.01 -21.62 11.80
CA ALA A 277 57.24 -20.18 11.87
C ALA A 277 57.80 -19.68 10.54
N ASP A 278 57.29 -18.54 10.07
CA ASP A 278 57.79 -17.89 8.88
C ASP A 278 59.25 -17.42 9.07
N ARG A 279 59.84 -16.80 8.04
CA ARG A 279 61.22 -16.31 8.08
C ARG A 279 61.47 -15.20 9.12
N LEU A 280 60.41 -14.57 9.62
CA LEU A 280 60.45 -13.54 10.66
C LEU A 280 60.15 -14.12 12.05
N GLY A 281 59.79 -15.41 12.12
CA GLY A 281 59.44 -16.09 13.37
C GLY A 281 57.95 -16.08 13.69
N ASN A 282 57.10 -15.47 12.86
CA ASN A 282 55.66 -15.46 13.10
C ASN A 282 55.08 -16.83 12.79
N TRP A 283 54.26 -17.34 13.68
CA TRP A 283 53.50 -18.55 13.45
C TRP A 283 52.04 -18.32 13.78
N LYS A 284 51.16 -19.04 13.09
CA LYS A 284 49.73 -19.04 13.32
C LYS A 284 49.21 -20.46 13.18
N ILE A 285 48.56 -20.95 14.22
CA ILE A 285 47.95 -22.27 14.28
C ILE A 285 46.44 -22.08 14.30
N THR A 286 45.74 -22.79 13.41
CA THR A 286 44.28 -22.90 13.48
C THR A 286 43.94 -24.11 14.32
N VAL A 287 43.04 -23.93 15.28
CA VAL A 287 42.64 -24.93 16.27
C VAL A 287 41.12 -25.07 16.28
N GLN A 288 40.63 -26.15 16.89
CA GLN A 288 39.23 -26.21 17.29
C GLN A 288 38.92 -25.07 18.27
N PRO A 289 37.66 -24.59 18.35
CA PRO A 289 37.29 -23.50 19.25
C PRO A 289 37.81 -23.75 20.67
N LEU A 290 38.67 -22.86 21.15
CA LEU A 290 39.25 -22.96 22.48
C LEU A 290 38.16 -22.82 23.53
N LEU A 291 38.23 -23.63 24.58
CA LEU A 291 37.28 -23.54 25.68
C LEU A 291 37.87 -22.68 26.81
N GLY A 292 37.07 -21.76 27.33
CA GLY A 292 37.48 -20.91 28.45
C GLY A 292 37.97 -21.76 29.65
N GLY A 293 39.06 -21.33 30.26
CA GLY A 293 39.77 -22.04 31.33
C GLY A 293 40.83 -23.03 30.87
N ASP A 294 40.95 -23.33 29.56
CA ASP A 294 42.05 -24.16 29.04
C ASP A 294 43.42 -23.49 29.19
N THR A 295 44.49 -24.29 29.23
CA THR A 295 45.87 -23.79 29.41
C THR A 295 46.77 -24.23 28.27
N LEU A 296 47.39 -23.27 27.59
CA LEU A 296 48.16 -23.50 26.37
C LEU A 296 49.66 -23.30 26.56
N VAL A 297 50.46 -24.16 25.94
CA VAL A 297 51.94 -24.06 25.85
C VAL A 297 52.38 -24.24 24.40
N ALA A 298 53.22 -23.34 23.90
CA ALA A 298 53.83 -23.47 22.58
C ALA A 298 55.24 -24.07 22.72
N LYS A 299 55.53 -25.12 21.94
CA LYS A 299 56.85 -25.76 21.86
C LYS A 299 57.39 -25.57 20.45
N ALA A 300 58.59 -25.01 20.31
CA ALA A 300 59.21 -24.74 19.03
C ALA A 300 60.54 -25.49 18.88
N THR A 301 60.67 -26.27 17.80
CA THR A 301 61.85 -27.06 17.50
C THR A 301 62.54 -26.53 16.25
N LEU A 302 63.83 -26.21 16.36
CA LEU A 302 64.69 -25.78 15.26
C LEU A 302 66.05 -26.49 15.37
N PHE A 303 66.50 -27.12 14.29
CA PHE A 303 67.76 -27.89 14.25
C PHE A 303 67.89 -28.89 15.42
N ASP A 304 66.83 -29.67 15.66
CA ASP A 304 66.73 -30.69 16.72
C ASP A 304 66.85 -30.16 18.16
N LYS A 305 66.81 -28.83 18.36
CA LYS A 305 66.71 -28.18 19.66
C LYS A 305 65.30 -27.67 19.89
N MET A 306 64.68 -28.06 21.01
CA MET A 306 63.33 -27.65 21.39
C MET A 306 63.37 -26.58 22.49
N LYS A 307 62.48 -25.59 22.39
CA LYS A 307 62.22 -24.57 23.40
C LYS A 307 60.72 -24.45 23.67
N GLU A 308 60.35 -24.12 24.91
CA GLU A 308 58.96 -24.00 25.34
C GLU A 308 58.63 -22.57 25.78
N SER A 309 57.35 -22.21 25.68
CA SER A 309 56.80 -20.97 26.21
C SER A 309 56.41 -21.13 27.69
N ILE A 310 56.04 -20.03 28.34
CA ILE A 310 55.21 -20.09 29.56
C ILE A 310 53.82 -20.68 29.25
N SER A 311 53.03 -20.97 30.29
CA SER A 311 51.62 -21.38 30.15
C SER A 311 50.71 -20.15 30.03
N TYR A 312 49.71 -20.23 29.14
CA TYR A 312 48.71 -19.18 28.90
C TYR A 312 47.30 -19.72 29.11
N THR A 313 46.51 -19.10 29.99
CA THR A 313 45.11 -19.49 30.23
C THR A 313 44.17 -18.80 29.24
N VAL A 314 43.23 -19.55 28.68
CA VAL A 314 42.15 -19.05 27.83
C VAL A 314 41.12 -18.35 28.73
N SER A 315 40.88 -17.07 28.49
CA SER A 315 39.93 -16.28 29.29
C SER A 315 38.48 -16.74 29.11
N LEU A 316 37.70 -16.65 30.19
CA LEU A 316 36.24 -16.75 30.18
C LEU A 316 35.65 -15.35 30.12
N GLY A 317 34.97 -15.02 29.02
CA GLY A 317 34.24 -13.76 28.90
C GLY A 317 33.01 -13.72 29.82
N LYS A 318 32.53 -12.52 30.10
CA LYS A 318 31.23 -12.29 30.73
C LYS A 318 30.11 -12.88 29.86
N LEU A 319 29.00 -13.31 30.48
CA LEU A 319 27.82 -13.79 29.76
C LEU A 319 27.07 -12.60 29.14
N GLU A 320 27.26 -12.34 27.85
CA GLU A 320 26.62 -11.18 27.20
C GLU A 320 25.20 -11.44 26.69
N GLN A 321 24.83 -12.71 26.50
CA GLN A 321 23.53 -13.11 25.95
C GLN A 321 22.70 -13.83 26.99
N VAL A 322 22.30 -13.12 28.04
CA VAL A 322 21.34 -13.63 29.02
C VAL A 322 19.99 -12.98 28.77
N SER A 323 18.95 -13.80 28.69
CA SER A 323 17.58 -13.34 28.47
C SER A 323 17.12 -12.48 29.66
N PRO A 324 16.28 -11.45 29.43
CA PRO A 324 15.65 -10.69 30.51
C PRO A 324 14.93 -11.60 31.50
N VAL A 325 14.94 -11.22 32.77
CA VAL A 325 14.24 -11.92 33.84
C VAL A 325 13.14 -11.00 34.38
N THR A 326 11.93 -11.53 34.47
CA THR A 326 10.76 -10.84 34.98
C THR A 326 10.24 -11.51 36.25
N THR A 327 9.24 -10.90 36.91
CA THR A 327 8.51 -11.54 38.01
C THR A 327 7.77 -12.83 37.61
N ASN A 328 7.53 -13.06 36.31
CA ASN A 328 6.94 -14.30 35.81
C ASN A 328 7.98 -15.37 35.46
N SER A 329 9.25 -14.99 35.31
CA SER A 329 10.33 -15.89 34.95
C SER A 329 10.58 -16.93 36.04
N THR A 330 10.66 -18.19 35.61
CA THR A 330 11.05 -19.35 36.45
C THR A 330 12.37 -19.95 36.01
N LYS A 331 12.99 -19.35 34.99
CA LYS A 331 14.22 -19.81 34.38
C LYS A 331 15.05 -18.63 33.90
N VAL A 332 16.36 -18.77 33.95
CA VAL A 332 17.33 -17.88 33.31
C VAL A 332 17.93 -18.62 32.13
N LYS A 333 17.82 -18.04 30.94
CA LYS A 333 18.34 -18.64 29.70
C LYS A 333 19.41 -17.75 29.12
N GLY A 334 20.39 -18.36 28.46
CA GLY A 334 21.39 -17.58 27.74
C GLY A 334 22.44 -18.43 27.04
N LYS A 335 23.48 -17.76 26.56
CA LYS A 335 24.66 -18.40 25.97
C LYS A 335 25.88 -18.28 26.88
N GLY A 336 26.70 -19.33 26.92
CA GLY A 336 27.95 -19.37 27.68
C GLY A 336 29.03 -20.23 27.02
N ALA A 337 30.13 -20.43 27.72
CA ALA A 337 31.21 -21.31 27.32
C ALA A 337 30.79 -22.78 27.53
N VAL A 338 30.88 -23.60 26.48
CA VAL A 338 30.49 -25.01 26.51
C VAL A 338 31.14 -25.75 27.69
N GLY A 339 30.32 -26.48 28.46
CA GLY A 339 30.74 -27.23 29.64
C GLY A 339 31.08 -26.38 30.87
N ALA A 340 30.92 -25.05 30.82
CA ALA A 340 31.03 -24.21 32.00
C ALA A 340 29.78 -24.36 32.89
N THR A 341 29.97 -24.23 34.20
CA THR A 341 28.87 -24.15 35.17
C THR A 341 28.44 -22.69 35.32
N VAL A 342 27.15 -22.41 35.11
CA VAL A 342 26.52 -21.11 35.33
C VAL A 342 25.87 -21.10 36.72
N SER A 343 26.18 -20.07 37.52
CA SER A 343 25.59 -19.83 38.84
C SER A 343 24.80 -18.53 38.80
N VAL A 344 23.54 -18.57 39.25
CA VAL A 344 22.64 -17.42 39.39
C VAL A 344 22.48 -17.11 40.87
N LYS A 345 22.84 -15.89 41.28
CA LYS A 345 22.77 -15.44 42.67
C LYS A 345 21.87 -14.22 42.82
N GLU A 346 21.06 -14.21 43.87
CA GLU A 346 20.38 -13.01 44.37
C GLU A 346 21.00 -12.64 45.71
N SER A 347 21.49 -11.40 45.87
CA SER A 347 22.13 -10.94 47.11
C SER A 347 23.21 -11.91 47.67
N ASN A 348 24.08 -12.41 46.79
CA ASN A 348 25.12 -13.42 47.06
C ASN A 348 24.65 -14.85 47.42
N LYS A 349 23.35 -15.09 47.50
CA LYS A 349 22.79 -16.44 47.70
C LYS A 349 22.53 -17.09 46.34
N GLU A 350 23.07 -18.30 46.13
CA GLU A 350 22.76 -19.07 44.92
C GLU A 350 21.29 -19.51 44.93
N ILE A 351 20.58 -19.15 43.87
CA ILE A 351 19.16 -19.48 43.64
C ILE A 351 18.96 -20.45 42.47
N GLY A 352 20.01 -20.69 41.70
CA GLY A 352 20.02 -21.66 40.62
C GLY A 352 21.43 -21.91 40.10
N THR A 353 21.66 -23.11 39.60
CA THR A 353 22.92 -23.53 38.96
C THR A 353 22.63 -24.50 37.82
N GLY A 354 23.52 -24.57 36.84
CA GLY A 354 23.48 -25.57 35.78
C GLY A 354 24.64 -25.41 34.82
N VAL A 355 24.64 -26.20 33.75
CA VAL A 355 25.79 -26.32 32.84
C VAL A 355 25.40 -25.82 31.46
N VAL A 356 26.34 -25.18 30.77
CA VAL A 356 26.21 -24.80 29.36
C VAL A 356 26.37 -26.05 28.50
N ASP A 357 25.39 -26.32 27.64
CA ASP A 357 25.37 -27.48 26.75
C ASP A 357 26.37 -27.38 25.58
N GLU A 358 26.41 -28.41 24.74
CA GLU A 358 27.29 -28.48 23.56
C GLU A 358 26.98 -27.43 22.49
N ASN A 359 25.78 -26.84 22.48
CA ASN A 359 25.38 -25.75 21.59
C ASN A 359 25.69 -24.36 22.18
N GLY A 360 26.28 -24.33 23.37
CA GLY A 360 26.58 -23.10 24.10
C GLY A 360 25.36 -22.50 24.80
N ASP A 361 24.22 -23.19 24.87
CA ASP A 361 23.01 -22.75 25.55
C ASP A 361 22.99 -23.19 27.01
N PHE A 362 22.41 -22.38 27.88
CA PHE A 362 22.07 -22.78 29.24
C PHE A 362 20.63 -22.39 29.57
N GLU A 363 19.99 -23.20 30.41
CA GLU A 363 18.66 -22.95 30.97
C GLU A 363 18.66 -23.34 32.45
N ILE A 364 18.75 -22.33 33.32
CA ILE A 364 18.83 -22.53 34.77
C ILE A 364 17.45 -22.30 35.37
N THR A 365 16.93 -23.27 36.12
CA THR A 365 15.67 -23.09 36.86
C THR A 365 15.91 -22.25 38.11
N ILE A 366 15.08 -21.22 38.30
CA ILE A 366 15.11 -20.32 39.45
C ILE A 366 13.70 -20.14 40.04
N PRO A 367 13.56 -19.88 41.36
CA PRO A 367 12.29 -19.43 41.91
C PRO A 367 11.91 -18.05 41.34
N LYS A 368 10.61 -17.76 41.20
CA LYS A 368 10.13 -16.41 40.83
C LYS A 368 10.74 -15.36 41.74
N GLN A 369 11.20 -14.26 41.16
CA GLN A 369 11.88 -13.17 41.86
C GLN A 369 10.95 -11.95 42.00
N THR A 370 11.23 -11.10 42.96
CA THR A 370 10.51 -9.82 43.13
C THR A 370 11.00 -8.77 42.13
N GLU A 371 10.12 -7.86 41.72
CA GLU A 371 10.48 -6.73 40.85
C GLU A 371 11.59 -5.89 41.52
N GLY A 372 12.61 -5.53 40.75
CA GLY A 372 13.76 -4.75 41.21
C GLY A 372 14.90 -5.56 41.84
N SER A 373 14.74 -6.87 42.06
CA SER A 373 15.83 -7.75 42.52
C SER A 373 17.02 -7.72 41.56
N GLN A 374 18.26 -7.70 42.08
CA GLN A 374 19.49 -7.82 41.29
C GLN A 374 20.00 -9.26 41.30
N LEU A 375 20.15 -9.82 40.10
CA LEU A 375 20.68 -11.15 39.87
C LEU A 375 22.09 -11.07 39.29
N SER A 376 23.06 -11.65 40.00
CA SER A 376 24.44 -11.81 39.55
C SER A 376 24.63 -13.19 38.95
N ILE A 377 25.02 -13.24 37.67
CA ILE A 377 25.16 -14.48 36.90
C ILE A 377 26.61 -14.63 36.44
N THR A 378 27.27 -15.71 36.86
CA THR A 378 28.66 -16.00 36.51
C THR A 378 28.77 -17.37 35.86
N GLN A 379 29.75 -17.55 34.99
CA GLN A 379 30.15 -18.87 34.51
C GLN A 379 31.56 -19.23 34.99
N SER A 380 31.76 -20.50 35.33
CA SER A 380 33.04 -21.02 35.79
C SER A 380 33.37 -22.33 35.09
N ARG A 381 34.63 -22.48 34.68
CA ARG A 381 35.17 -23.73 34.14
C ARG A 381 36.62 -23.88 34.60
N LYS A 382 36.93 -25.05 35.17
CA LYS A 382 38.18 -25.27 35.94
C LYS A 382 38.32 -24.17 37.00
N ASP A 383 39.51 -23.61 37.17
CA ASP A 383 39.79 -22.54 38.15
C ASP A 383 39.57 -21.12 37.59
N THR A 384 38.94 -20.98 36.43
CA THR A 384 38.64 -19.68 35.83
C THR A 384 37.16 -19.36 35.98
N THR A 385 36.85 -18.15 36.45
CA THR A 385 35.48 -17.61 36.57
C THR A 385 35.37 -16.33 35.79
N SER A 386 34.25 -16.12 35.10
CA SER A 386 33.98 -14.87 34.38
C SER A 386 33.64 -13.72 35.33
N ASP A 387 33.70 -12.50 34.82
CA ASP A 387 32.98 -11.39 35.45
C ASP A 387 31.47 -11.67 35.51
N ALA A 388 30.80 -11.05 36.48
CA ALA A 388 29.36 -11.21 36.69
C ALA A 388 28.52 -10.43 35.67
N THR A 389 27.43 -11.06 35.25
CA THR A 389 26.34 -10.44 34.49
C THR A 389 25.21 -10.10 35.43
N GLU A 390 24.99 -8.81 35.61
CA GLU A 390 23.94 -8.29 36.48
C GLU A 390 22.66 -8.08 35.69
N ILE A 391 21.56 -8.65 36.17
CA ILE A 391 20.21 -8.45 35.64
C ILE A 391 19.34 -7.88 36.73
N THR A 392 18.61 -6.81 36.43
CA THR A 392 17.54 -6.32 37.30
C THR A 392 16.22 -6.96 36.88
N VAL A 393 15.52 -7.59 37.81
CA VAL A 393 14.24 -8.26 37.54
C VAL A 393 13.17 -7.22 37.23
N ALA A 394 12.58 -7.30 36.04
CA ALA A 394 11.51 -6.40 35.61
C ALA A 394 10.12 -6.90 36.03
N LYS A 395 9.10 -6.03 36.00
CA LYS A 395 7.70 -6.47 36.12
C LYS A 395 7.33 -7.39 34.95
N GLY A 396 6.73 -8.53 35.24
CA GLY A 396 6.17 -9.42 34.23
C GLY A 396 4.80 -8.97 33.70
N LEU A 397 4.39 -9.56 32.58
CA LEU A 397 3.10 -9.39 31.93
C LEU A 397 1.95 -9.87 32.83
N ASP A 398 0.91 -9.05 32.91
CA ASP A 398 -0.34 -9.42 33.57
C ASP A 398 -1.09 -10.50 32.76
N LYS A 399 -2.08 -11.17 33.35
CA LYS A 399 -2.97 -12.09 32.59
C LYS A 399 -3.78 -11.33 31.56
N VAL A 400 -4.07 -11.97 30.42
CA VAL A 400 -5.06 -11.44 29.48
C VAL A 400 -6.44 -11.35 30.14
N SER A 401 -7.21 -10.33 29.78
CA SER A 401 -8.48 -9.99 30.43
C SER A 401 -9.59 -9.74 29.40
N GLU A 402 -10.83 -9.55 29.87
CA GLU A 402 -12.00 -9.26 29.01
C GLU A 402 -12.21 -10.26 27.86
N ILE A 403 -11.91 -11.54 28.12
CA ILE A 403 -12.00 -12.60 27.11
C ILE A 403 -13.47 -12.84 26.72
N SER A 404 -13.76 -12.79 25.41
CA SER A 404 -15.10 -13.10 24.88
C SER A 404 -15.54 -14.53 25.22
N THR A 405 -16.85 -14.74 25.35
CA THR A 405 -17.40 -16.10 25.46
C THR A 405 -17.19 -16.86 24.15
N VAL A 406 -16.65 -18.07 24.23
CA VAL A 406 -16.44 -18.96 23.07
C VAL A 406 -17.48 -20.08 23.11
N THR A 407 -18.13 -20.34 21.98
CA THR A 407 -19.10 -21.43 21.80
C THR A 407 -18.65 -22.39 20.71
N THR A 408 -19.38 -23.49 20.52
CA THR A 408 -19.16 -24.45 19.42
C THR A 408 -19.21 -23.84 18.01
N GLU A 409 -19.72 -22.62 17.84
CA GLU A 409 -19.76 -21.92 16.56
C GLU A 409 -18.77 -20.76 16.45
N SER A 410 -18.10 -20.40 17.54
CA SER A 410 -17.12 -19.32 17.55
C SER A 410 -15.93 -19.68 16.67
N THR A 411 -15.59 -18.78 15.75
CA THR A 411 -14.39 -18.86 14.91
C THR A 411 -13.33 -17.85 15.30
N THR A 412 -13.62 -17.04 16.31
CA THR A 412 -12.72 -16.02 16.84
C THR A 412 -12.83 -15.96 18.36
N LEU A 413 -11.77 -15.48 19.00
CA LEU A 413 -11.70 -15.16 20.42
C LEU A 413 -11.12 -13.76 20.55
N THR A 414 -11.83 -12.85 21.24
CA THR A 414 -11.37 -11.48 21.48
C THR A 414 -11.05 -11.26 22.95
N GLY A 415 -10.25 -10.24 23.24
CA GLY A 415 -9.94 -9.84 24.60
C GLY A 415 -8.97 -8.67 24.67
N LYS A 416 -8.44 -8.42 25.87
CA LYS A 416 -7.42 -7.40 26.14
C LYS A 416 -6.12 -7.98 26.66
N GLY A 417 -5.02 -7.38 26.25
CA GLY A 417 -3.65 -7.72 26.64
C GLY A 417 -2.74 -6.50 26.65
N SER A 418 -1.46 -6.75 26.87
CA SER A 418 -0.40 -5.74 26.82
C SER A 418 -0.13 -5.35 25.36
N PRO A 419 -0.09 -4.06 25.01
CA PRO A 419 0.13 -3.61 23.65
C PRO A 419 1.35 -4.27 22.97
N GLU A 420 1.15 -4.71 21.72
CA GLU A 420 2.13 -5.39 20.86
C GLU A 420 2.60 -6.77 21.36
N ALA A 421 2.03 -7.30 22.45
CA ALA A 421 2.28 -8.68 22.86
C ALA A 421 1.68 -9.67 21.86
N THR A 422 2.21 -10.89 21.80
CA THR A 422 1.64 -11.99 21.01
C THR A 422 0.78 -12.86 21.91
N ILE A 423 -0.48 -13.05 21.53
CA ILE A 423 -1.42 -13.98 22.16
C ILE A 423 -1.21 -15.37 21.58
N SER A 424 -1.19 -16.38 22.45
CA SER A 424 -1.26 -17.80 22.09
C SER A 424 -2.50 -18.42 22.75
N VAL A 425 -3.34 -19.08 21.95
CA VAL A 425 -4.51 -19.83 22.44
C VAL A 425 -4.22 -21.31 22.25
N LYS A 426 -4.27 -22.07 23.35
CA LYS A 426 -4.03 -23.52 23.34
C LYS A 426 -5.28 -24.30 23.77
N ALA A 427 -5.55 -25.40 23.07
CA ALA A 427 -6.54 -26.40 23.44
C ALA A 427 -5.85 -27.76 23.57
N LYS A 428 -6.11 -28.50 24.67
CA LYS A 428 -5.48 -29.81 24.94
C LYS A 428 -3.92 -29.78 24.82
N GLY A 429 -3.30 -28.64 25.14
CA GLY A 429 -1.86 -28.40 25.06
C GLY A 429 -1.32 -28.01 23.67
N VAL A 430 -2.14 -28.00 22.63
CA VAL A 430 -1.76 -27.64 21.25
C VAL A 430 -2.19 -26.21 20.95
N GLU A 431 -1.33 -25.42 20.31
CA GLU A 431 -1.67 -24.06 19.85
C GLU A 431 -2.67 -24.14 18.69
N ILE A 432 -3.80 -23.45 18.85
CA ILE A 432 -4.91 -23.43 17.88
C ILE A 432 -5.12 -22.06 17.24
N GLY A 433 -4.42 -21.03 17.73
CA GLY A 433 -4.51 -19.69 17.19
C GLY A 433 -3.52 -18.75 17.87
N THR A 434 -3.07 -17.75 17.11
CA THR A 434 -2.22 -16.67 17.59
C THR A 434 -2.67 -15.33 17.01
N ALA A 435 -2.39 -14.25 17.72
CA ALA A 435 -2.60 -12.89 17.22
C ALA A 435 -1.68 -11.91 17.95
N THR A 436 -1.51 -10.72 17.40
CA THR A 436 -0.84 -9.62 18.09
C THR A 436 -1.87 -8.72 18.77
N VAL A 437 -1.54 -8.21 19.95
CA VAL A 437 -2.34 -7.22 20.66
C VAL A 437 -2.10 -5.85 20.01
N THR A 438 -3.17 -5.15 19.69
CA THR A 438 -3.15 -3.80 19.13
C THR A 438 -2.55 -2.78 20.10
N SER A 439 -2.17 -1.60 19.60
CA SER A 439 -1.61 -0.52 20.42
C SER A 439 -2.58 -0.01 21.51
N ASN A 440 -3.89 -0.20 21.28
CA ASN A 440 -4.99 0.09 22.18
C ASN A 440 -5.31 -1.07 23.15
N GLY A 441 -4.52 -2.15 23.15
CA GLY A 441 -4.61 -3.24 24.11
C GLY A 441 -5.66 -4.29 23.79
N GLU A 442 -6.30 -4.25 22.62
CA GLU A 442 -7.30 -5.23 22.18
C GLU A 442 -6.66 -6.28 21.26
N PHE A 443 -7.19 -7.50 21.26
CA PHE A 443 -6.80 -8.54 20.31
C PHE A 443 -8.00 -9.35 19.80
N THR A 444 -7.83 -9.93 18.62
CA THR A 444 -8.74 -10.91 18.03
C THR A 444 -7.90 -12.06 17.49
N VAL A 445 -8.11 -13.26 18.00
CA VAL A 445 -7.46 -14.49 17.54
C VAL A 445 -8.46 -15.29 16.72
N ASP A 446 -8.09 -15.64 15.48
CA ASP A 446 -8.84 -16.62 14.69
C ASP A 446 -8.60 -18.02 15.24
N ILE A 447 -9.67 -18.77 15.49
CA ILE A 447 -9.63 -20.14 15.99
C ILE A 447 -10.59 -21.02 15.17
N ALA A 448 -10.25 -22.29 14.98
CA ALA A 448 -11.22 -23.26 14.47
C ALA A 448 -12.32 -23.51 15.51
N LYS A 449 -13.53 -23.87 15.05
CA LYS A 449 -14.63 -24.28 15.94
C LYS A 449 -14.16 -25.40 16.89
N GLN A 450 -14.48 -25.25 18.17
CA GLN A 450 -14.06 -26.17 19.23
C GLN A 450 -15.25 -26.98 19.76
N GLU A 451 -14.98 -28.18 20.26
CA GLU A 451 -16.00 -29.01 20.90
C GLU A 451 -16.47 -28.39 22.22
N GLU A 452 -17.75 -28.56 22.54
CA GLU A 452 -18.33 -28.14 23.82
C GLU A 452 -17.56 -28.74 25.00
N GLY A 453 -17.24 -27.92 26.00
CA GLY A 453 -16.48 -28.33 27.19
C GLY A 453 -14.96 -28.28 27.03
N THR A 454 -14.44 -28.00 25.83
CA THR A 454 -13.00 -27.83 25.62
C THR A 454 -12.48 -26.66 26.45
N GLU A 455 -11.40 -26.88 27.19
CA GLU A 455 -10.70 -25.83 27.93
C GLU A 455 -9.68 -25.14 27.03
N LEU A 456 -9.76 -23.81 26.94
CA LEU A 456 -8.81 -22.97 26.23
C LEU A 456 -7.93 -22.24 27.24
N PHE A 457 -6.63 -22.28 27.01
CA PHE A 457 -5.61 -21.59 27.79
C PHE A 457 -5.01 -20.48 26.93
N ILE A 458 -5.15 -19.24 27.38
CA ILE A 458 -4.71 -18.06 26.66
C ILE A 458 -3.55 -17.43 27.42
N THR A 459 -2.40 -17.31 26.78
CA THR A 459 -1.23 -16.58 27.29
C THR A 459 -0.90 -15.42 26.37
N GLN A 460 -0.16 -14.44 26.90
CA GLN A 460 0.48 -13.41 26.10
C GLN A 460 1.99 -13.42 26.33
N SER A 461 2.76 -13.13 25.28
CA SER A 461 4.21 -13.05 25.34
C SER A 461 4.75 -11.78 24.69
N LYS A 462 5.77 -11.18 25.31
CA LYS A 462 6.49 -10.00 24.80
C LYS A 462 7.90 -9.97 25.40
N ASP A 463 8.90 -9.67 24.58
CA ASP A 463 10.29 -9.47 25.02
C ASP A 463 10.87 -10.62 25.88
N GLY A 464 10.48 -11.87 25.56
CA GLY A 464 10.94 -13.06 26.27
C GLY A 464 10.18 -13.37 27.57
N ASP A 465 9.21 -12.53 27.96
CA ASP A 465 8.29 -12.80 29.06
C ASP A 465 6.99 -13.44 28.57
N GLU A 466 6.42 -14.32 29.39
CA GLU A 466 5.11 -14.95 29.15
C GLU A 466 4.22 -14.76 30.38
N SER A 467 2.97 -14.33 30.18
CA SER A 467 2.00 -14.20 31.26
C SER A 467 1.59 -15.57 31.79
N GLU A 468 1.03 -15.60 33.00
CA GLU A 468 0.22 -16.74 33.39
C GLU A 468 -0.99 -16.93 32.45
N ALA A 469 -1.46 -18.17 32.32
CA ALA A 469 -2.58 -18.50 31.45
C ALA A 469 -3.93 -18.08 32.04
N THR A 470 -4.78 -17.48 31.21
CA THR A 470 -6.22 -17.31 31.46
C THR A 470 -6.96 -18.50 30.88
N LYS A 471 -7.81 -19.15 31.67
CA LYS A 471 -8.57 -20.34 31.27
C LYS A 471 -10.04 -20.01 31.04
N ILE A 472 -10.57 -20.43 29.89
CA ILE A 472 -12.01 -20.40 29.58
C ILE A 472 -12.49 -21.78 29.11
N THR A 473 -13.80 -22.03 29.15
CA THR A 473 -14.42 -23.27 28.68
C THR A 473 -15.38 -22.97 27.54
N VAL A 474 -15.30 -23.75 26.46
CA VAL A 474 -16.16 -23.61 25.28
C VAL A 474 -17.59 -24.01 25.62
N GLY A 475 -18.53 -23.07 25.48
CA GLY A 475 -19.96 -23.32 25.65
C GLY A 475 -20.62 -23.92 24.41
N ASN A 476 -21.89 -24.29 24.51
CA ASN A 476 -22.69 -24.67 23.34
C ASN A 476 -23.32 -23.45 22.69
N ALA A 477 -23.25 -23.34 21.36
CA ALA A 477 -24.04 -22.35 20.63
C ALA A 477 -25.52 -22.76 20.60
N LEU A 478 -26.39 -21.80 20.92
CA LEU A 478 -27.85 -21.96 20.85
C LEU A 478 -28.31 -22.09 19.39
N LEU A 479 -29.25 -22.99 19.11
CA LEU A 479 -29.84 -23.12 17.76
C LEU A 479 -30.70 -21.89 17.44
N LYS A 480 -30.69 -21.48 16.17
CA LYS A 480 -31.56 -20.41 15.66
C LYS A 480 -33.02 -20.83 15.63
N GLU A 481 -33.91 -19.84 15.52
CA GLU A 481 -35.34 -20.13 15.42
C GLU A 481 -35.69 -20.79 14.07
N PRO A 482 -36.65 -21.73 14.02
CA PRO A 482 -37.14 -22.28 12.76
C PRO A 482 -37.87 -21.22 11.91
N THR A 483 -37.73 -21.26 10.59
CA THR A 483 -38.51 -20.38 9.70
C THR A 483 -39.88 -20.99 9.42
N ILE A 484 -40.95 -20.31 9.82
CA ILE A 484 -42.33 -20.79 9.65
C ILE A 484 -43.01 -20.14 8.44
N SER A 485 -43.75 -20.91 7.63
CA SER A 485 -44.57 -20.37 6.55
C SER A 485 -45.83 -19.67 7.10
N THR A 486 -46.41 -18.74 6.33
CA THR A 486 -47.70 -18.13 6.68
C THR A 486 -48.78 -19.21 6.86
N HIS A 487 -49.45 -19.19 8.00
CA HIS A 487 -50.56 -20.09 8.31
C HIS A 487 -51.89 -19.37 8.16
N TYR A 488 -52.83 -19.97 7.41
CA TYR A 488 -54.19 -19.47 7.25
C TYR A 488 -55.18 -20.42 7.94
N ALA A 489 -56.24 -19.88 8.53
CA ALA A 489 -57.31 -20.67 9.12
C ALA A 489 -57.88 -21.66 8.07
N GLY A 490 -57.94 -22.94 8.43
CA GLY A 490 -58.39 -24.01 7.52
C GLY A 490 -57.31 -24.58 6.59
N ALA A 491 -56.05 -24.10 6.67
CA ALA A 491 -54.93 -24.70 5.95
C ALA A 491 -54.68 -26.16 6.37
N THR A 492 -54.28 -27.00 5.43
CA THR A 492 -54.09 -28.43 5.72
C THR A 492 -52.75 -28.72 6.40
N TYR A 493 -51.71 -28.05 5.93
CA TYR A 493 -50.34 -28.21 6.39
C TYR A 493 -49.71 -26.86 6.68
N LEU A 494 -48.77 -26.86 7.61
CA LEU A 494 -47.87 -25.76 7.88
C LEU A 494 -46.44 -26.20 7.56
N THR A 495 -45.73 -25.38 6.79
CA THR A 495 -44.35 -25.68 6.40
C THR A 495 -43.37 -24.95 7.31
N VAL A 496 -42.36 -25.66 7.79
CA VAL A 496 -41.33 -25.10 8.69
C VAL A 496 -39.96 -25.52 8.20
N LYS A 497 -39.04 -24.57 8.06
CA LYS A 497 -37.63 -24.84 7.74
C LYS A 497 -36.83 -24.84 9.03
N ALA A 498 -36.22 -25.98 9.36
CA ALA A 498 -35.35 -26.10 10.51
C ALA A 498 -34.04 -25.29 10.29
N PRO A 499 -33.45 -24.75 11.35
CA PRO A 499 -32.10 -24.18 11.29
C PRO A 499 -31.06 -25.30 11.17
N GLU A 500 -29.84 -24.95 10.74
CA GLU A 500 -28.73 -25.90 10.74
C GLU A 500 -28.50 -26.50 12.13
N ARG A 501 -28.03 -27.77 12.17
CA ARG A 501 -27.79 -28.56 13.39
C ARG A 501 -29.05 -28.95 14.19
N ALA A 502 -30.25 -28.55 13.77
CA ALA A 502 -31.47 -29.07 14.35
C ALA A 502 -31.66 -30.54 13.99
N GLU A 503 -31.86 -31.38 15.01
CA GLU A 503 -32.24 -32.79 14.84
C GLU A 503 -33.76 -32.95 14.89
N LYS A 504 -34.45 -32.08 15.65
CA LYS A 504 -35.91 -32.10 15.77
C LYS A 504 -36.49 -30.69 15.69
N VAL A 505 -37.72 -30.60 15.20
CA VAL A 505 -38.55 -29.39 15.29
C VAL A 505 -39.85 -29.73 16.00
N ILE A 506 -40.22 -28.91 16.98
CA ILE A 506 -41.35 -29.13 17.88
C ILE A 506 -42.37 -28.02 17.71
N LEU A 507 -43.61 -28.39 17.41
CA LEU A 507 -44.78 -27.51 17.47
C LEU A 507 -45.29 -27.46 18.91
N ARG A 508 -45.38 -26.25 19.47
CA ARG A 508 -46.02 -25.96 20.75
C ARG A 508 -47.23 -25.06 20.58
N ILE A 509 -48.26 -25.31 21.37
CA ILE A 509 -49.43 -24.43 21.51
C ILE A 509 -49.64 -24.25 23.01
N ASP A 510 -49.71 -22.99 23.46
CA ASP A 510 -49.78 -22.62 24.89
C ASP A 510 -48.68 -23.28 25.74
N GLY A 511 -47.44 -23.32 25.20
CA GLY A 511 -46.28 -23.94 25.84
C GLY A 511 -46.30 -25.48 25.88
N LYS A 512 -47.36 -26.14 25.43
CA LYS A 512 -47.46 -27.61 25.39
C LYS A 512 -46.96 -28.17 24.08
N ILE A 513 -46.15 -29.22 24.13
CA ILE A 513 -45.71 -29.96 22.95
C ILE A 513 -46.93 -30.64 22.30
N ILE A 514 -47.20 -30.27 21.05
CA ILE A 514 -48.29 -30.85 20.27
C ILE A 514 -47.73 -31.90 19.32
N ARG A 515 -46.67 -31.55 18.56
CA ARG A 515 -46.02 -32.46 17.61
C ARG A 515 -44.51 -32.26 17.62
N THR A 516 -43.78 -33.34 17.37
CA THR A 516 -42.34 -33.34 17.15
C THR A 516 -42.04 -34.05 15.84
N MET A 517 -41.17 -33.49 15.02
CA MET A 517 -40.68 -34.11 13.79
C MET A 517 -39.17 -34.13 13.77
N ASP A 518 -38.60 -35.25 13.32
CA ASP A 518 -37.16 -35.37 13.06
C ASP A 518 -36.80 -34.65 11.76
N VAL A 519 -35.68 -33.92 11.76
CA VAL A 519 -35.17 -33.18 10.60
C VAL A 519 -34.44 -34.15 9.66
N THR A 520 -35.23 -34.93 8.92
CA THR A 520 -34.71 -35.97 7.99
C THR A 520 -34.71 -35.52 6.52
N ALA A 521 -35.33 -34.37 6.22
CA ALA A 521 -35.44 -33.86 4.85
C ALA A 521 -34.11 -33.20 4.40
N PRO A 522 -33.62 -33.48 3.17
CA PRO A 522 -32.36 -32.90 2.67
C PRO A 522 -32.34 -31.37 2.63
N ASN A 523 -33.51 -30.73 2.48
CA ASN A 523 -33.67 -29.28 2.46
C ASN A 523 -34.12 -28.70 3.82
N GLN A 524 -34.10 -29.52 4.88
CA GLN A 524 -34.53 -29.17 6.24
C GLN A 524 -35.97 -28.62 6.34
N THR A 525 -36.80 -28.84 5.31
CA THR A 525 -38.17 -28.32 5.26
C THR A 525 -39.16 -29.42 5.64
N LEU A 526 -39.93 -29.16 6.69
CA LEU A 526 -40.88 -30.07 7.31
C LEU A 526 -42.32 -29.61 7.06
N ARG A 527 -43.25 -30.55 6.91
CA ARG A 527 -44.68 -30.28 6.72
C ARG A 527 -45.47 -30.84 7.90
N PHE A 528 -45.93 -29.98 8.78
CA PHE A 528 -46.79 -30.32 9.91
C PHE A 528 -48.24 -30.35 9.45
N TYR A 529 -48.95 -31.47 9.63
CA TYR A 529 -50.38 -31.57 9.32
C TYR A 529 -51.21 -30.82 10.36
N VAL A 530 -51.81 -29.66 10.10
CA VAL A 530 -52.40 -28.81 11.16
C VAL A 530 -53.92 -28.76 11.14
N ASN A 531 -54.57 -29.39 10.16
CA ASN A 531 -56.02 -29.28 9.96
C ASN A 531 -56.88 -29.94 11.05
N ASP A 532 -56.33 -30.86 11.82
CA ASP A 532 -56.99 -31.50 12.96
C ASP A 532 -56.87 -30.68 14.25
N LEU A 533 -56.04 -29.64 14.28
CA LEU A 533 -55.77 -28.83 15.48
C LEU A 533 -56.77 -27.66 15.56
N PRO A 534 -57.73 -27.66 16.50
CA PRO A 534 -58.76 -26.62 16.56
C PRO A 534 -58.19 -25.22 16.81
N ALA A 535 -57.16 -25.12 17.65
CA ALA A 535 -56.47 -23.85 17.94
C ALA A 535 -55.89 -23.18 16.68
N LEU A 536 -55.51 -23.97 15.67
CA LEU A 536 -54.96 -23.45 14.42
C LEU A 536 -56.02 -23.13 13.36
N LYS A 537 -57.31 -23.21 13.72
CA LYS A 537 -58.44 -22.78 12.89
C LYS A 537 -59.00 -21.42 13.29
N THR A 538 -58.57 -20.86 14.41
CA THR A 538 -59.08 -19.59 14.93
C THR A 538 -58.13 -18.46 14.53
N PRO A 539 -58.54 -17.49 13.68
CA PRO A 539 -57.73 -16.32 13.37
C PRO A 539 -57.26 -15.59 14.64
N GLY A 540 -55.99 -15.18 14.67
CA GLY A 540 -55.35 -14.52 15.80
C GLY A 540 -54.75 -15.46 16.85
N ALA A 541 -55.05 -16.76 16.83
CA ALA A 541 -54.39 -17.72 17.72
C ALA A 541 -52.89 -17.84 17.43
N THR A 542 -52.08 -18.03 18.47
CA THR A 542 -50.62 -18.14 18.37
C THR A 542 -50.16 -19.58 18.48
N PHE A 543 -49.02 -19.88 17.86
CA PHE A 543 -48.33 -21.16 18.00
C PHE A 543 -46.83 -20.94 17.92
N GLU A 544 -46.07 -21.88 18.45
CA GLU A 544 -44.62 -21.79 18.57
C GLU A 544 -43.95 -22.98 17.89
N PHE A 545 -42.79 -22.74 17.31
CA PHE A 545 -41.87 -23.77 16.87
C PHE A 545 -40.52 -23.58 17.55
N VAL A 546 -39.95 -24.68 18.03
CA VAL A 546 -38.58 -24.70 18.55
C VAL A 546 -37.80 -25.83 17.92
N ALA A 547 -36.54 -25.57 17.59
CA ALA A 547 -35.61 -26.60 17.16
C ALA A 547 -34.91 -27.22 18.37
N GLN A 548 -34.61 -28.52 18.32
CA GLN A 548 -33.76 -29.17 19.30
C GLN A 548 -32.48 -29.71 18.66
N ASP A 549 -31.38 -29.61 19.39
CA ASP A 549 -30.11 -30.20 19.00
C ASP A 549 -30.06 -31.71 19.31
N SER A 550 -28.94 -32.35 18.98
CA SER A 550 -28.71 -33.78 19.23
C SER A 550 -28.70 -34.19 20.71
N LYS A 551 -28.60 -33.23 21.63
CA LYS A 551 -28.69 -33.44 23.08
C LYS A 551 -30.08 -33.12 23.63
N GLY A 552 -31.04 -32.76 22.78
CA GLY A 552 -32.42 -32.45 23.15
C GLY A 552 -32.59 -31.06 23.76
N ARG A 553 -31.64 -30.14 23.56
CA ARG A 553 -31.74 -28.76 24.05
C ARG A 553 -32.49 -27.89 23.04
N ASP A 554 -33.45 -27.11 23.55
CA ASP A 554 -34.21 -26.15 22.78
C ASP A 554 -33.34 -24.98 22.29
N GLY A 555 -33.58 -24.56 21.05
CA GLY A 555 -33.06 -23.32 20.47
C GLY A 555 -33.94 -22.10 20.76
N GLU A 556 -33.72 -21.05 19.96
CA GLU A 556 -34.62 -19.89 19.89
C GLU A 556 -36.03 -20.32 19.41
N VAL A 557 -37.07 -19.63 19.92
CA VAL A 557 -38.49 -19.97 19.66
C VAL A 557 -39.05 -19.09 18.54
N ALA A 558 -39.52 -19.71 17.47
CA ALA A 558 -40.27 -19.03 16.41
C ALA A 558 -41.76 -18.98 16.75
N THR A 559 -42.39 -17.80 16.70
CA THR A 559 -43.82 -17.64 16.99
C THR A 559 -44.59 -17.30 15.71
N GLY A 560 -45.68 -18.00 15.46
CA GLY A 560 -46.61 -17.76 14.37
C GLY A 560 -48.02 -17.41 14.85
N THR A 561 -48.77 -16.72 13.99
CA THR A 561 -50.18 -16.38 14.23
C THR A 561 -51.05 -16.91 13.10
N VAL A 562 -52.20 -17.48 13.43
CA VAL A 562 -53.19 -17.91 12.43
C VAL A 562 -53.78 -16.67 11.75
N LYS A 563 -53.68 -16.57 10.42
CA LYS A 563 -54.27 -15.49 9.63
C LYS A 563 -55.61 -15.90 9.02
N GLU A 564 -56.45 -14.91 8.74
CA GLU A 564 -57.62 -15.08 7.89
C GLU A 564 -57.22 -14.98 6.41
N VAL A 565 -57.90 -15.73 5.53
CA VAL A 565 -57.65 -15.67 4.08
C VAL A 565 -58.18 -14.32 3.57
N PRO A 566 -57.34 -13.49 2.93
CA PRO A 566 -57.79 -12.18 2.45
C PRO A 566 -58.94 -12.31 1.44
N GLU A 567 -59.98 -11.51 1.64
CA GLU A 567 -61.11 -11.46 0.71
C GLU A 567 -60.68 -10.91 -0.67
N PRO A 568 -61.17 -11.48 -1.78
CA PRO A 568 -60.99 -10.88 -3.09
C PRO A 568 -61.81 -9.60 -3.23
N THR A 569 -61.34 -8.65 -4.04
CA THR A 569 -62.21 -7.57 -4.53
C THR A 569 -62.93 -8.02 -5.79
N VAL A 570 -64.19 -7.64 -5.95
CA VAL A 570 -65.00 -7.93 -7.15
C VAL A 570 -65.43 -6.60 -7.77
N ALA A 571 -65.05 -6.37 -9.02
CA ALA A 571 -65.45 -5.17 -9.76
C ALA A 571 -66.94 -5.24 -10.13
N THR A 572 -67.56 -4.07 -10.28
CA THR A 572 -68.96 -3.94 -10.71
C THR A 572 -69.17 -4.66 -12.03
N TYR A 573 -69.93 -5.76 -11.99
CA TYR A 573 -70.29 -6.49 -13.19
C TYR A 573 -71.55 -5.89 -13.82
N LYS A 574 -71.43 -5.43 -15.07
CA LYS A 574 -72.55 -4.90 -15.86
C LYS A 574 -73.11 -5.98 -16.76
N LEU A 575 -74.42 -5.97 -16.96
CA LEU A 575 -75.12 -6.89 -17.85
C LEU A 575 -74.49 -6.87 -19.25
N GLY A 576 -74.23 -8.06 -19.80
CA GLY A 576 -73.55 -8.23 -21.09
C GLY A 576 -72.01 -8.25 -21.00
N GLY A 577 -71.42 -8.10 -19.81
CA GLY A 577 -69.98 -8.21 -19.59
C GLY A 577 -69.45 -9.62 -19.88
N VAL A 578 -68.24 -9.71 -20.46
CA VAL A 578 -67.64 -11.01 -20.80
C VAL A 578 -67.03 -11.70 -19.57
N HIS A 579 -66.49 -10.94 -18.62
CA HIS A 579 -65.81 -11.46 -17.44
C HIS A 579 -66.28 -10.77 -16.17
N ILE A 580 -66.36 -11.52 -15.08
CA ILE A 580 -66.26 -10.98 -13.72
C ILE A 580 -64.77 -10.77 -13.46
N THR A 581 -64.41 -9.57 -13.04
CA THR A 581 -63.02 -9.19 -12.77
C THR A 581 -62.88 -8.69 -11.35
N GLY A 582 -61.64 -8.70 -10.87
CA GLY A 582 -61.34 -8.29 -9.51
C GLY A 582 -59.86 -8.44 -9.19
N ARG A 583 -59.50 -8.33 -7.92
CA ARG A 583 -58.13 -8.56 -7.43
C ARG A 583 -58.11 -9.50 -6.23
N VAL A 584 -57.04 -10.27 -6.12
CA VAL A 584 -56.73 -11.15 -4.99
C VAL A 584 -55.37 -10.78 -4.39
N GLY A 585 -55.15 -11.20 -3.14
CA GLY A 585 -53.83 -11.11 -2.51
C GLY A 585 -52.82 -12.09 -3.14
N THR A 586 -51.53 -11.85 -2.89
CA THR A 586 -50.41 -12.63 -3.45
C THR A 586 -50.40 -14.10 -3.06
N ASP A 587 -51.05 -14.45 -1.94
CA ASP A 587 -51.03 -15.80 -1.37
C ASP A 587 -52.17 -16.69 -1.89
N ILE A 588 -52.99 -16.16 -2.81
CA ILE A 588 -54.12 -16.84 -3.42
C ILE A 588 -53.68 -17.54 -4.70
N THR A 589 -53.90 -18.85 -4.76
CA THR A 589 -53.54 -19.68 -5.93
C THR A 589 -54.75 -20.05 -6.79
N ARG A 590 -55.97 -19.87 -6.27
CA ARG A 590 -57.21 -20.17 -7.00
C ARG A 590 -58.34 -19.22 -6.61
N ILE A 591 -59.13 -18.82 -7.60
CA ILE A 591 -60.35 -18.01 -7.43
C ILE A 591 -61.53 -18.77 -8.05
N SER A 592 -62.67 -18.80 -7.36
CA SER A 592 -63.82 -19.64 -7.73
C SER A 592 -65.13 -18.84 -7.63
N LEU A 593 -65.98 -18.93 -8.66
CA LEU A 593 -67.29 -18.30 -8.78
C LEU A 593 -68.40 -19.29 -8.43
N TYR A 594 -69.36 -18.84 -7.63
CA TYR A 594 -70.51 -19.60 -7.17
C TYR A 594 -71.81 -18.84 -7.46
N ASP A 595 -72.90 -19.57 -7.64
CA ASP A 595 -74.24 -18.99 -7.69
C ASP A 595 -74.76 -18.62 -6.28
N LYS A 596 -75.97 -18.07 -6.21
CA LYS A 596 -76.65 -17.73 -4.96
C LYS A 596 -76.91 -18.95 -4.05
N ALA A 597 -76.96 -20.17 -4.60
CA ALA A 597 -77.13 -21.40 -3.83
C ALA A 597 -75.80 -21.97 -3.32
N GLY A 598 -74.66 -21.34 -3.64
CA GLY A 598 -73.32 -21.79 -3.26
C GLY A 598 -72.79 -22.93 -4.12
N LEU A 599 -73.40 -23.21 -5.28
CA LEU A 599 -72.89 -24.18 -6.24
C LEU A 599 -71.72 -23.58 -7.03
N LEU A 600 -70.61 -24.31 -7.13
CA LEU A 600 -69.46 -23.89 -7.92
C LEU A 600 -69.84 -23.81 -9.40
N LEU A 601 -69.79 -22.60 -9.97
CA LEU A 601 -70.04 -22.37 -11.38
C LEU A 601 -68.76 -22.49 -12.22
N ARG A 602 -67.66 -21.86 -11.78
CA ARG A 602 -66.43 -21.78 -12.59
C ARG A 602 -65.22 -21.36 -11.75
N ASN A 603 -64.03 -21.84 -12.11
CA ASN A 603 -62.76 -21.29 -11.60
C ASN A 603 -62.25 -20.19 -12.53
N GLY A 604 -61.65 -19.14 -11.96
CA GLY A 604 -61.04 -18.05 -12.70
C GLY A 604 -59.54 -18.24 -12.94
N GLN A 605 -59.02 -17.42 -13.86
CA GLN A 605 -57.59 -17.21 -14.04
C GLN A 605 -57.15 -16.05 -13.16
N ILE A 606 -56.05 -16.24 -12.42
CA ILE A 606 -55.35 -15.19 -11.67
C ILE A 606 -54.11 -14.82 -12.48
N GLU A 607 -53.97 -13.54 -12.80
CA GLU A 607 -52.83 -12.99 -13.52
C GLU A 607 -51.71 -12.62 -12.52
N ALA A 608 -50.49 -12.46 -13.03
CA ALA A 608 -49.32 -12.16 -12.21
C ALA A 608 -49.42 -10.84 -11.42
N ASP A 609 -50.24 -9.88 -11.87
CA ASP A 609 -50.49 -8.60 -11.19
C ASP A 609 -51.56 -8.69 -10.08
N GLY A 610 -52.04 -9.90 -9.77
CA GLY A 610 -53.08 -10.16 -8.78
C GLY A 610 -54.49 -9.84 -9.28
N THR A 611 -54.67 -9.41 -10.53
CA THR A 611 -56.00 -9.33 -11.13
C THR A 611 -56.51 -10.72 -11.47
N PHE A 612 -57.82 -10.91 -11.41
CA PHE A 612 -58.43 -12.15 -11.89
C PHE A 612 -59.53 -11.89 -12.90
N LYS A 613 -59.77 -12.91 -13.73
CA LYS A 613 -60.88 -12.94 -14.69
C LYS A 613 -61.60 -14.27 -14.57
N ILE A 614 -62.91 -14.21 -14.39
CA ILE A 614 -63.81 -15.36 -14.44
C ILE A 614 -64.77 -15.15 -15.60
N LEU A 615 -64.77 -16.07 -16.57
CA LEU A 615 -65.64 -15.97 -17.75
C LEU A 615 -67.11 -16.04 -17.33
N ALA A 616 -67.88 -14.98 -17.66
CA ALA A 616 -69.27 -14.78 -17.24
C ALA A 616 -70.30 -15.14 -18.33
N THR A 617 -69.85 -15.34 -19.57
CA THR A 617 -70.70 -15.67 -20.70
C THR A 617 -71.39 -17.04 -20.51
N ASN A 618 -72.62 -17.14 -21.01
CA ASN A 618 -73.48 -18.33 -20.93
C ASN A 618 -73.81 -18.80 -19.50
N LEU A 619 -73.72 -17.92 -18.50
CA LEU A 619 -74.16 -18.20 -17.14
C LEU A 619 -75.54 -17.57 -16.90
N PRO A 620 -76.64 -18.34 -16.84
CA PRO A 620 -78.00 -17.81 -16.67
C PRO A 620 -78.15 -16.93 -15.43
N ALA A 621 -77.45 -17.29 -14.33
CA ALA A 621 -77.45 -16.54 -13.09
C ALA A 621 -76.98 -15.07 -13.26
N LEU A 622 -76.17 -14.77 -14.29
CA LEU A 622 -75.60 -13.44 -14.54
C LEU A 622 -76.34 -12.64 -15.63
N GLN A 623 -77.46 -13.15 -16.16
CA GLN A 623 -78.23 -12.50 -17.24
C GLN A 623 -79.40 -11.64 -16.74
N ILE A 624 -79.60 -11.54 -15.43
CA ILE A 624 -80.73 -10.81 -14.83
C ILE A 624 -80.17 -9.70 -13.94
N VAL A 625 -80.55 -8.45 -14.23
CA VAL A 625 -80.18 -7.29 -13.40
C VAL A 625 -80.71 -7.50 -11.98
N GLY A 626 -79.86 -7.32 -10.98
CA GLY A 626 -80.18 -7.53 -9.56
C GLY A 626 -79.92 -8.94 -9.02
N ASN A 627 -79.60 -9.94 -9.87
CA ASN A 627 -79.14 -11.23 -9.36
C ASN A 627 -77.78 -11.11 -8.67
N THR A 628 -77.58 -11.93 -7.64
CA THR A 628 -76.32 -12.03 -6.90
C THR A 628 -75.54 -13.31 -7.25
N PHE A 629 -74.22 -13.22 -7.13
CA PHE A 629 -73.25 -14.32 -7.22
C PHE A 629 -72.19 -14.15 -6.14
N SER A 630 -71.36 -15.15 -5.89
CA SER A 630 -70.24 -15.00 -4.95
C SER A 630 -68.91 -15.52 -5.49
N VAL A 631 -67.81 -14.95 -5.02
CA VAL A 631 -66.45 -15.33 -5.40
C VAL A 631 -65.65 -15.69 -4.15
N ARG A 632 -64.93 -16.82 -4.17
CA ARG A 632 -64.05 -17.27 -3.06
C ARG A 632 -62.61 -17.47 -3.49
N ALA A 633 -61.69 -17.03 -2.66
CA ALA A 633 -60.25 -17.22 -2.82
C ALA A 633 -59.78 -18.50 -2.11
N THR A 634 -58.81 -19.23 -2.69
CA THR A 634 -58.13 -20.37 -2.04
C THR A 634 -56.62 -20.13 -2.04
N THR A 635 -55.98 -20.35 -0.89
CA THR A 635 -54.53 -20.20 -0.73
C THR A 635 -53.76 -21.45 -1.20
N ALA A 636 -52.44 -21.33 -1.33
CA ALA A 636 -51.55 -22.47 -1.62
C ALA A 636 -51.63 -23.60 -0.58
N SER A 637 -51.93 -23.28 0.68
CA SER A 637 -52.07 -24.24 1.78
C SER A 637 -53.45 -24.92 1.83
N GLY A 638 -54.33 -24.57 0.89
CA GLY A 638 -55.67 -25.12 0.75
C GLY A 638 -56.75 -24.43 1.59
N ALA A 639 -56.42 -23.35 2.30
CA ALA A 639 -57.41 -22.57 3.04
C ALA A 639 -58.34 -21.84 2.06
N ILE A 640 -59.65 -21.89 2.31
CA ILE A 640 -60.69 -21.25 1.50
C ILE A 640 -61.20 -20.05 2.28
N GLY A 641 -61.15 -18.86 1.67
CA GLY A 641 -61.66 -17.63 2.26
C GLY A 641 -63.18 -17.50 2.17
N GLU A 642 -63.69 -16.47 2.85
CA GLU A 642 -65.10 -16.13 2.84
C GLU A 642 -65.61 -15.73 1.44
N ALA A 643 -66.92 -15.82 1.27
CA ALA A 643 -67.59 -15.55 0.00
C ALA A 643 -67.84 -14.05 -0.18
N VAL A 644 -67.28 -13.46 -1.24
CA VAL A 644 -67.54 -12.06 -1.60
C VAL A 644 -68.68 -11.99 -2.60
N GLU A 645 -69.77 -11.35 -2.21
CA GLU A 645 -70.96 -11.22 -3.05
C GLU A 645 -70.81 -10.11 -4.09
N GLY A 646 -71.32 -10.37 -5.31
CA GLY A 646 -71.45 -9.40 -6.38
C GLY A 646 -72.87 -9.39 -6.95
N MET A 647 -73.24 -8.30 -7.63
CA MET A 647 -74.56 -8.11 -8.25
C MET A 647 -74.42 -7.69 -9.73
N VAL A 648 -75.42 -8.01 -10.55
CA VAL A 648 -75.50 -7.59 -11.96
C VAL A 648 -76.13 -6.20 -12.12
N HIS A 649 -75.41 -5.24 -12.74
CA HIS A 649 -75.82 -3.83 -12.94
C HIS A 649 -76.23 -3.46 -14.40
N PRO A 650 -76.97 -2.35 -14.64
CA PRO A 650 -77.25 -1.79 -15.99
C PRO A 650 -76.03 -1.17 -16.73
N GLY A 651 -76.11 -0.87 -18.04
CA GLY A 651 -75.00 -0.30 -18.86
C GLY A 651 -75.09 1.21 -19.24
N VAL A 652 -74.26 1.73 -20.18
CA VAL A 652 -74.21 3.17 -20.66
C VAL A 652 -74.67 3.44 -22.13
N LEU A 653 -75.29 4.60 -22.45
CA LEU A 653 -75.74 5.09 -23.79
C LEU A 653 -74.85 6.23 -24.35
N SER A 654 -74.76 6.41 -25.68
CA SER A 654 -73.79 7.30 -26.35
C SER A 654 -74.29 8.72 -26.69
N ALA A 655 -73.43 9.71 -26.39
CA ALA A 655 -73.44 11.17 -26.65
C ALA A 655 -74.29 12.08 -25.75
N ALA A 656 -73.66 13.13 -25.18
CA ALA A 656 -74.31 14.17 -24.39
C ALA A 656 -75.24 15.06 -25.25
N PRO A 657 -76.36 15.57 -24.71
CA PRO A 657 -77.19 16.54 -25.41
C PRO A 657 -76.46 17.88 -25.61
N THR A 658 -76.82 18.67 -26.62
CA THR A 658 -76.28 20.04 -26.78
C THR A 658 -77.22 21.04 -26.15
N ILE A 659 -76.69 22.10 -25.51
CA ILE A 659 -77.46 23.17 -24.87
C ILE A 659 -77.23 24.48 -25.62
N VAL A 660 -78.29 25.22 -25.92
CA VAL A 660 -78.20 26.59 -26.45
C VAL A 660 -77.93 27.56 -25.28
N ASP A 661 -77.09 28.57 -25.49
CA ASP A 661 -76.74 29.58 -24.47
C ASP A 661 -77.97 30.08 -23.72
N TYR A 662 -77.93 29.93 -22.39
CA TYR A 662 -79.06 30.20 -21.51
C TYR A 662 -78.78 31.44 -20.65
N TYR A 663 -79.67 32.42 -20.69
CA TYR A 663 -79.58 33.67 -19.92
C TYR A 663 -80.56 33.64 -18.74
N VAL A 664 -80.23 34.29 -17.63
CA VAL A 664 -81.07 34.29 -16.41
C VAL A 664 -82.49 34.85 -16.64
N THR A 665 -82.67 35.63 -17.71
CA THR A 665 -83.96 36.17 -18.15
C THR A 665 -84.78 35.21 -18.99
N ASP A 666 -84.19 34.11 -19.47
CA ASP A 666 -84.88 33.15 -20.34
C ASP A 666 -85.91 32.34 -19.55
N SER A 667 -87.04 32.03 -20.21
CA SER A 667 -88.11 31.23 -19.61
C SER A 667 -87.96 29.72 -19.84
N TYR A 668 -87.13 29.33 -20.81
CA TYR A 668 -86.92 27.94 -21.19
C TYR A 668 -85.46 27.70 -21.57
N MET A 669 -84.96 26.52 -21.20
CA MET A 669 -83.72 25.96 -21.69
C MET A 669 -84.00 25.04 -22.88
N THR A 670 -83.21 25.16 -23.94
CA THR A 670 -83.40 24.42 -25.19
C THR A 670 -82.09 23.85 -25.73
N GLY A 671 -82.18 22.82 -26.56
CA GLY A 671 -81.02 22.15 -27.11
C GLY A 671 -81.37 20.95 -28.00
N LYS A 672 -80.40 20.10 -28.36
CA LYS A 672 -80.63 18.87 -29.16
C LYS A 672 -80.24 17.61 -28.39
N VAL A 673 -80.98 16.52 -28.60
CA VAL A 673 -80.68 15.18 -28.04
C VAL A 673 -80.34 14.16 -29.14
N ALA A 674 -79.73 13.04 -28.76
CA ALA A 674 -79.49 11.91 -29.66
C ALA A 674 -80.81 11.24 -30.12
N PRO A 675 -80.88 10.64 -31.33
CA PRO A 675 -82.12 10.10 -31.90
C PRO A 675 -82.83 9.00 -31.08
N ASN A 676 -82.10 8.28 -30.23
CA ASN A 676 -82.59 7.21 -29.37
C ASN A 676 -82.92 7.67 -27.93
N ALA A 677 -82.78 8.97 -27.64
CA ALA A 677 -83.19 9.54 -26.38
C ALA A 677 -84.71 9.54 -26.25
N VAL A 678 -85.22 8.82 -25.24
CA VAL A 678 -86.65 8.74 -24.93
C VAL A 678 -87.02 9.72 -23.81
N LYS A 679 -86.07 10.09 -22.93
CA LYS A 679 -86.26 11.09 -21.86
C LYS A 679 -85.08 12.05 -21.80
N VAL A 680 -85.33 13.30 -21.40
CA VAL A 680 -84.31 14.31 -21.09
C VAL A 680 -84.55 14.88 -19.69
N PHE A 681 -83.50 14.97 -18.89
CA PHE A 681 -83.53 15.41 -17.50
C PHE A 681 -82.64 16.64 -17.34
N LEU A 682 -83.17 17.70 -16.73
CA LEU A 682 -82.37 18.75 -16.10
C LEU A 682 -81.96 18.26 -14.71
N ARG A 683 -80.68 18.47 -14.40
CA ARG A 683 -80.07 18.16 -13.13
C ARG A 683 -79.40 19.39 -12.55
N ILE A 684 -79.53 19.53 -11.24
CA ILE A 684 -78.79 20.50 -10.42
C ILE A 684 -78.17 19.67 -9.30
N ASP A 685 -76.86 19.83 -9.07
CA ASP A 685 -76.07 19.05 -8.12
C ASP A 685 -76.24 17.53 -8.26
N GLY A 686 -76.28 17.03 -9.51
CA GLY A 686 -76.39 15.60 -9.84
C GLY A 686 -77.78 14.97 -9.62
N ARG A 687 -78.77 15.74 -9.15
CA ARG A 687 -80.15 15.24 -8.93
C ARG A 687 -81.06 15.62 -10.10
N ASN A 688 -81.91 14.70 -10.55
CA ASN A 688 -82.95 15.00 -11.54
C ASN A 688 -83.96 15.99 -10.94
N VAL A 689 -83.92 17.25 -11.35
CA VAL A 689 -84.82 18.31 -10.87
C VAL A 689 -86.02 18.50 -11.79
N ARG A 690 -85.89 18.22 -13.09
CA ARG A 690 -87.00 18.33 -14.04
C ARG A 690 -86.82 17.42 -15.25
N ILE A 691 -87.94 17.00 -15.83
CA ILE A 691 -87.97 16.26 -17.09
C ILE A 691 -88.47 17.20 -18.19
N GLY A 692 -87.74 17.26 -19.31
CA GLY A 692 -88.11 18.03 -20.48
C GLY A 692 -88.91 17.23 -21.50
N THR A 693 -89.47 17.95 -22.48
CA THR A 693 -90.06 17.34 -23.67
C THR A 693 -89.03 17.29 -24.80
N ILE A 694 -89.06 16.22 -25.59
CA ILE A 694 -88.24 16.06 -26.82
C ILE A 694 -89.19 16.10 -28.01
N ALA A 695 -88.98 17.03 -28.93
CA ALA A 695 -89.72 17.12 -30.19
C ALA A 695 -89.18 16.08 -31.21
N ALA A 696 -89.98 15.79 -32.24
CA ALA A 696 -89.64 14.78 -33.26
C ALA A 696 -88.35 15.11 -34.04
N ASP A 697 -87.94 16.37 -34.10
CA ASP A 697 -86.68 16.82 -34.71
C ASP A 697 -85.47 16.76 -33.75
N GLY A 698 -85.65 16.16 -32.57
CA GLY A 698 -84.63 16.02 -31.53
C GLY A 698 -84.40 17.29 -30.70
N THR A 699 -85.19 18.35 -30.89
CA THR A 699 -85.10 19.56 -30.05
C THR A 699 -85.72 19.30 -28.68
N PHE A 700 -84.96 19.48 -27.60
CA PHE A 700 -85.54 19.47 -26.26
C PHE A 700 -85.92 20.86 -25.79
N ARG A 701 -86.91 20.91 -24.89
CA ARG A 701 -87.30 22.13 -24.19
C ARG A 701 -87.62 21.80 -22.73
N ILE A 702 -87.04 22.59 -21.82
CA ILE A 702 -87.21 22.48 -20.37
C ILE A 702 -87.65 23.85 -19.83
N TYR A 703 -88.75 23.90 -19.09
CA TYR A 703 -89.21 25.15 -18.45
C TYR A 703 -88.40 25.43 -17.20
N THR A 704 -87.84 26.64 -17.10
CA THR A 704 -86.85 27.02 -16.08
C THR A 704 -87.18 28.30 -15.33
N ASN A 705 -88.25 29.02 -15.71
CA ASN A 705 -88.51 30.35 -15.18
C ASN A 705 -88.85 30.38 -13.67
N ASP A 706 -89.41 29.29 -13.15
CA ASP A 706 -89.77 29.07 -11.75
C ASP A 706 -88.63 28.46 -10.91
N LEU A 707 -87.47 28.20 -11.52
CA LEU A 707 -86.31 27.64 -10.83
C LEU A 707 -85.41 28.79 -10.34
N PRO A 708 -85.47 29.17 -9.05
CA PRO A 708 -84.66 30.25 -8.50
C PRO A 708 -83.16 29.97 -8.63
N GLU A 709 -82.75 28.70 -8.62
CA GLU A 709 -81.37 28.26 -8.76
C GLU A 709 -80.76 28.66 -10.12
N LEU A 710 -81.60 28.97 -11.12
CA LEU A 710 -81.16 29.39 -12.46
C LEU A 710 -81.35 30.91 -12.70
N LYS A 711 -81.66 31.69 -11.66
CA LYS A 711 -81.77 33.16 -11.73
C LYS A 711 -80.50 33.89 -11.30
N GLU A 712 -79.54 33.20 -10.70
CA GLU A 712 -78.22 33.73 -10.41
C GLU A 712 -77.30 33.61 -11.63
N VAL A 713 -76.45 34.62 -11.86
CA VAL A 713 -75.50 34.63 -12.99
C VAL A 713 -74.34 33.69 -12.70
N GLY A 714 -74.00 32.81 -13.65
CA GLY A 714 -72.95 31.80 -13.50
C GLY A 714 -73.38 30.50 -12.82
N ALA A 715 -74.66 30.35 -12.47
CA ALA A 715 -75.20 29.13 -11.87
C ALA A 715 -75.05 27.93 -12.82
N GLN A 716 -74.57 26.80 -12.30
CA GLN A 716 -74.26 25.59 -13.07
C GLN A 716 -75.46 24.64 -13.11
N PHE A 717 -75.63 23.94 -14.23
CA PHE A 717 -76.63 22.91 -14.39
C PHE A 717 -76.15 21.82 -15.34
N GLU A 718 -76.83 20.68 -15.31
CA GLU A 718 -76.53 19.49 -16.09
C GLU A 718 -77.77 19.01 -16.86
N VAL A 719 -77.60 18.46 -18.06
CA VAL A 719 -78.67 17.84 -18.84
C VAL A 719 -78.23 16.45 -19.29
N VAL A 720 -79.05 15.43 -19.05
CA VAL A 720 -78.81 14.05 -19.51
C VAL A 720 -80.04 13.46 -20.20
N THR A 721 -79.84 12.38 -20.96
CA THR A 721 -80.91 11.64 -21.62
C THR A 721 -80.87 10.15 -21.30
N GLN A 722 -81.95 9.42 -21.61
CA GLN A 722 -82.07 7.98 -21.38
C GLN A 722 -82.80 7.28 -22.55
N ASP A 723 -82.38 6.07 -22.93
CA ASP A 723 -83.07 5.22 -23.93
C ASP A 723 -84.08 4.21 -23.34
N ALA A 724 -84.66 3.39 -24.22
CA ALA A 724 -85.64 2.35 -23.87
C ALA A 724 -85.06 1.19 -23.05
N ASN A 725 -83.74 0.97 -23.09
CA ASN A 725 -83.06 -0.10 -22.36
C ASN A 725 -82.41 0.41 -21.06
N TYR A 726 -82.85 1.58 -20.58
CA TYR A 726 -82.41 2.26 -19.36
C TYR A 726 -80.95 2.67 -19.34
N PHE A 727 -80.30 2.72 -20.51
CA PHE A 727 -78.97 3.29 -20.64
C PHE A 727 -79.06 4.83 -20.58
N TYR A 728 -78.24 5.47 -19.76
CA TYR A 728 -78.14 6.94 -19.68
C TYR A 728 -77.04 7.48 -20.60
N SER A 729 -77.24 8.69 -21.14
CA SER A 729 -76.22 9.41 -21.91
C SER A 729 -75.13 10.02 -21.02
N GLU A 730 -74.07 10.51 -21.66
CA GLU A 730 -73.13 11.46 -21.05
C GLU A 730 -73.82 12.77 -20.63
N ILE A 731 -73.18 13.50 -19.72
CA ILE A 731 -73.70 14.74 -19.11
C ILE A 731 -73.35 15.94 -19.98
N ALA A 732 -74.33 16.80 -20.26
CA ALA A 732 -74.11 18.12 -20.82
C ALA A 732 -74.19 19.19 -19.72
N ALA A 733 -73.08 19.86 -19.43
CA ALA A 733 -73.04 20.93 -18.46
C ALA A 733 -73.28 22.30 -19.14
N GLY A 734 -73.93 23.21 -18.43
CA GLY A 734 -74.12 24.60 -18.86
C GLY A 734 -74.17 25.56 -17.67
N SER A 735 -74.04 26.86 -17.97
CA SER A 735 -74.12 27.92 -16.98
C SER A 735 -75.01 29.07 -17.44
N THR A 736 -75.59 29.80 -16.48
CA THR A 736 -76.45 30.96 -16.76
C THR A 736 -75.62 32.21 -17.15
N ASN A 737 -76.06 32.98 -18.15
CA ASN A 737 -75.42 34.20 -18.65
C ASN A 737 -76.23 35.49 -18.35
N PHE A 738 -75.61 36.68 -18.41
CA PHE A 738 -76.23 38.01 -18.18
C PHE A 738 -75.65 39.13 -19.08
N ILE A 739 -76.37 40.26 -19.22
CA ILE A 739 -75.95 41.44 -20.01
C ILE A 739 -75.69 42.63 -19.07
N GLU A 740 -74.45 43.15 -19.04
CA GLU A 740 -74.06 44.29 -18.18
C GLU A 740 -74.85 45.58 -18.47
N ALA A 741 -75.13 46.37 -17.43
CA ALA A 741 -75.80 47.66 -17.54
C ALA A 741 -74.91 48.70 -18.27
N PRO A 742 -75.49 49.60 -19.10
CA PRO A 742 -74.73 50.60 -19.85
C PRO A 742 -74.09 51.64 -18.91
N VAL A 743 -72.82 51.99 -19.09
CA VAL A 743 -72.19 53.10 -18.36
C VAL A 743 -72.52 54.41 -19.06
N VAL A 744 -73.17 55.35 -18.38
CA VAL A 744 -73.58 56.63 -18.97
C VAL A 744 -72.67 57.76 -18.47
N SER A 745 -72.16 58.58 -19.39
CA SER A 745 -71.38 59.78 -19.07
C SER A 745 -72.26 60.85 -18.44
N THR A 746 -71.66 61.75 -17.66
CA THR A 746 -72.37 62.89 -17.05
C THR A 746 -73.13 63.71 -18.12
N PHE A 747 -74.40 63.97 -17.85
CA PHE A 747 -75.29 64.71 -18.75
C PHE A 747 -75.76 66.02 -18.10
N ARG A 748 -75.65 67.14 -18.84
CA ARG A 748 -76.07 68.47 -18.38
C ARG A 748 -77.31 68.96 -19.13
N ALA A 749 -78.11 69.80 -18.48
CA ALA A 749 -79.26 70.46 -19.10
C ALA A 749 -78.82 71.22 -20.37
N GLY A 750 -79.55 71.04 -21.47
CA GLY A 750 -79.23 71.63 -22.77
C GLY A 750 -78.16 70.90 -23.60
N GLN A 751 -77.53 69.84 -23.07
CA GLN A 751 -76.55 69.04 -23.84
C GLN A 751 -77.24 68.23 -24.95
N SER A 752 -76.70 68.26 -26.17
CA SER A 752 -77.39 67.65 -27.32
C SER A 752 -77.41 66.12 -27.34
N TYR A 753 -76.55 65.46 -26.56
CA TYR A 753 -76.40 64.00 -26.61
C TYR A 753 -76.08 63.39 -25.24
N ILE A 754 -76.71 62.24 -24.97
CA ILE A 754 -76.29 61.30 -23.93
C ILE A 754 -75.24 60.39 -24.54
N ASN A 755 -74.08 60.28 -23.91
CA ASN A 755 -72.99 59.40 -24.34
C ASN A 755 -72.68 58.38 -23.24
N GLY A 756 -72.11 57.25 -23.61
CA GLY A 756 -71.67 56.24 -22.67
C GLY A 756 -71.01 55.06 -23.34
N THR A 757 -70.82 53.98 -22.60
CA THR A 757 -70.27 52.71 -23.08
C THR A 757 -71.14 51.53 -22.69
N VAL A 758 -71.08 50.45 -23.46
CA VAL A 758 -71.77 49.17 -23.21
C VAL A 758 -70.80 48.01 -23.39
N ALA A 759 -71.11 46.89 -22.74
CA ALA A 759 -70.38 45.64 -22.91
C ALA A 759 -70.51 45.09 -24.35
N LYS A 760 -69.54 44.27 -24.74
CA LYS A 760 -69.50 43.59 -26.05
C LYS A 760 -70.72 42.69 -26.22
N GLY A 761 -71.36 42.72 -27.40
CA GLY A 761 -72.56 41.92 -27.70
C GLY A 761 -73.89 42.67 -27.50
N VAL A 762 -73.85 43.89 -26.96
CA VAL A 762 -74.99 44.81 -26.98
C VAL A 762 -75.15 45.39 -28.39
N THR A 763 -76.36 45.30 -28.94
CA THR A 763 -76.68 45.75 -30.30
C THR A 763 -77.40 47.11 -30.32
N ARG A 764 -78.06 47.50 -29.23
CA ARG A 764 -78.72 48.81 -29.08
C ARG A 764 -78.89 49.21 -27.62
N VAL A 765 -79.09 50.50 -27.37
CA VAL A 765 -79.46 51.06 -26.06
C VAL A 765 -80.76 51.85 -26.13
N SER A 766 -81.50 51.96 -25.03
CA SER A 766 -82.64 52.87 -24.87
C SER A 766 -82.37 53.91 -23.80
N VAL A 767 -82.96 55.09 -23.94
CA VAL A 767 -83.18 56.05 -22.84
C VAL A 767 -84.65 56.05 -22.46
N ASN A 768 -84.93 55.95 -21.17
CA ASN A 768 -86.26 55.96 -20.58
C ASN A 768 -86.39 57.14 -19.61
N ASP A 769 -87.59 57.69 -19.41
CA ASP A 769 -87.84 58.74 -18.42
C ASP A 769 -87.84 58.20 -16.98
N LYS A 770 -88.06 59.06 -15.97
CA LYS A 770 -88.10 58.64 -14.56
C LYS A 770 -89.17 57.58 -14.22
N SER A 771 -90.19 57.43 -15.07
CA SER A 771 -91.24 56.41 -14.92
C SER A 771 -90.89 55.08 -15.61
N GLY A 772 -89.75 55.01 -16.31
CA GLY A 772 -89.36 53.85 -17.12
C GLY A 772 -90.00 53.83 -18.51
N THR A 773 -90.65 54.93 -18.93
CA THR A 773 -91.24 55.03 -20.27
C THR A 773 -90.14 55.29 -21.29
N LEU A 774 -90.09 54.46 -22.33
CA LEU A 774 -89.12 54.59 -23.41
C LEU A 774 -89.26 55.95 -24.11
N LEU A 775 -88.18 56.74 -24.09
CA LEU A 775 -88.10 58.02 -24.78
C LEU A 775 -87.47 57.88 -26.16
N ARG A 776 -86.37 57.15 -26.27
CA ARG A 776 -85.63 56.99 -27.54
C ARG A 776 -84.68 55.80 -27.50
N TYR A 777 -84.42 55.18 -28.66
CA TYR A 777 -83.30 54.25 -28.82
C TYR A 777 -82.06 54.97 -29.36
N GLY A 778 -80.89 54.55 -28.88
CA GLY A 778 -79.58 54.98 -29.35
C GLY A 778 -78.84 53.88 -30.08
N GLN A 779 -77.96 54.29 -31.00
CA GLN A 779 -77.04 53.40 -31.66
C GLN A 779 -75.83 53.11 -30.77
N VAL A 780 -75.39 51.85 -30.80
CA VAL A 780 -74.11 51.41 -30.24
C VAL A 780 -73.11 51.29 -31.37
N TYR A 781 -71.92 51.87 -31.18
CA TYR A 781 -70.81 51.80 -32.12
C TYR A 781 -69.94 50.57 -31.82
N GLU A 782 -69.21 50.08 -32.84
CA GLU A 782 -68.37 48.88 -32.71
C GLU A 782 -67.31 48.99 -31.60
N ASN A 783 -66.86 50.21 -31.28
CA ASN A 783 -65.92 50.46 -30.19
C ASN A 783 -66.56 50.38 -28.78
N GLY A 784 -67.82 49.98 -28.68
CA GLY A 784 -68.55 49.84 -27.42
C GLY A 784 -69.06 51.16 -26.84
N THR A 785 -68.88 52.29 -27.53
CA THR A 785 -69.51 53.57 -27.14
C THR A 785 -70.93 53.65 -27.70
N PHE A 786 -71.82 54.36 -27.02
CA PHE A 786 -73.14 54.67 -27.56
C PHE A 786 -73.42 56.17 -27.49
N ARG A 787 -74.33 56.61 -28.36
CA ARG A 787 -74.79 58.00 -28.39
C ARG A 787 -76.29 58.06 -28.63
N ILE A 788 -76.98 58.85 -27.82
CA ILE A 788 -78.43 59.09 -27.93
C ILE A 788 -78.66 60.58 -28.08
N TYR A 789 -79.33 61.01 -29.14
CA TYR A 789 -79.65 62.42 -29.34
C TYR A 789 -80.72 62.85 -28.34
N ALA A 790 -80.43 63.89 -27.54
CA ALA A 790 -81.23 64.32 -26.40
C ALA A 790 -82.05 65.59 -26.67
N VAL A 791 -81.75 66.34 -27.74
CA VAL A 791 -82.51 67.54 -28.12
C VAL A 791 -83.96 67.16 -28.47
N GLY A 792 -84.91 67.99 -28.00
CA GLY A 792 -86.35 67.78 -28.18
C GLY A 792 -86.96 66.76 -27.24
N LEU A 793 -86.21 66.27 -26.24
CA LEU A 793 -86.74 65.46 -25.14
C LEU A 793 -86.98 66.38 -23.93
N ASP A 794 -88.22 66.83 -23.73
CA ASP A 794 -88.60 67.75 -22.65
C ASP A 794 -88.25 67.21 -21.26
N ALA A 795 -88.35 65.88 -21.09
CA ALA A 795 -87.98 65.16 -19.87
C ALA A 795 -86.49 65.30 -19.49
N LEU A 796 -85.63 65.77 -20.41
CA LEU A 796 -84.19 65.92 -20.21
C LEU A 796 -83.71 67.38 -20.08
N GLN A 797 -84.63 68.36 -20.00
CA GLN A 797 -84.29 69.79 -20.00
C GLN A 797 -84.08 70.41 -18.61
N THR A 798 -84.56 69.75 -17.54
CA THR A 798 -84.54 70.33 -16.19
C THR A 798 -83.43 69.72 -15.35
N ALA A 799 -82.50 70.56 -14.87
CA ALA A 799 -81.45 70.12 -13.94
C ALA A 799 -82.08 69.59 -12.64
N GLY A 800 -81.58 68.44 -12.15
CA GLY A 800 -82.06 67.74 -10.96
C GLY A 800 -83.01 66.56 -11.23
N GLU A 801 -83.59 66.45 -12.44
CA GLU A 801 -84.41 65.29 -12.83
C GLU A 801 -83.56 64.07 -13.23
N ILE A 802 -84.17 62.87 -13.25
CA ILE A 802 -83.49 61.59 -13.52
C ILE A 802 -84.07 60.94 -14.77
N PHE A 803 -83.21 60.31 -15.58
CA PHE A 803 -83.58 59.37 -16.64
C PHE A 803 -82.80 58.06 -16.50
N SER A 804 -83.17 57.01 -17.24
CA SER A 804 -82.40 55.76 -17.25
C SER A 804 -81.99 55.32 -18.65
N VAL A 805 -80.91 54.53 -18.75
CA VAL A 805 -80.43 53.94 -20.00
C VAL A 805 -80.34 52.42 -19.86
N GLN A 806 -80.78 51.66 -20.86
CA GLN A 806 -80.78 50.18 -20.83
C GLN A 806 -80.19 49.60 -22.11
N ALA A 807 -79.47 48.49 -22.03
CA ALA A 807 -78.82 47.80 -23.15
C ALA A 807 -79.59 46.54 -23.59
N TYR A 808 -79.46 46.18 -24.87
CA TYR A 808 -80.12 45.02 -25.47
C TYR A 808 -79.15 44.23 -26.34
N ASN A 809 -79.18 42.90 -26.29
CA ASN A 809 -78.44 42.05 -27.23
C ASN A 809 -79.26 41.74 -28.51
N ALA A 810 -78.67 40.98 -29.44
CA ALA A 810 -79.31 40.58 -30.70
C ALA A 810 -80.62 39.78 -30.53
N ASN A 811 -80.78 39.07 -29.41
CA ASN A 811 -81.97 38.28 -29.09
C ASN A 811 -83.05 39.11 -28.37
N GLY A 812 -82.80 40.40 -28.11
CA GLY A 812 -83.73 41.29 -27.42
C GLY A 812 -83.73 41.18 -25.89
N ASN A 813 -82.83 40.36 -25.32
CA ASN A 813 -82.61 40.29 -23.87
C ASN A 813 -82.06 41.64 -23.39
N ARG A 814 -82.55 42.10 -22.23
CA ARG A 814 -82.28 43.44 -21.69
C ARG A 814 -81.30 43.38 -20.52
N SER A 815 -80.42 44.38 -20.40
CA SER A 815 -79.62 44.61 -19.19
C SER A 815 -80.47 45.21 -18.07
N GLU A 816 -79.88 45.38 -16.88
CA GLU A 816 -80.42 46.34 -15.91
C GLU A 816 -80.33 47.80 -16.42
N GLU A 817 -81.10 48.70 -15.81
CA GLU A 817 -81.13 50.12 -16.16
C GLU A 817 -80.08 50.95 -15.40
N THR A 818 -79.37 51.82 -16.09
CA THR A 818 -78.48 52.82 -15.49
C THR A 818 -79.18 54.15 -15.33
N LYS A 819 -79.43 54.56 -14.08
CA LYS A 819 -80.09 55.84 -13.75
C LYS A 819 -79.09 56.99 -13.72
N VAL A 820 -79.47 58.13 -14.30
CA VAL A 820 -78.61 59.32 -14.48
C VAL A 820 -79.35 60.57 -14.03
N THR A 821 -78.74 61.36 -13.15
CA THR A 821 -79.26 62.67 -12.71
C THR A 821 -78.73 63.80 -13.60
N ILE A 822 -79.63 64.62 -14.13
CA ILE A 822 -79.31 65.75 -15.01
C ILE A 822 -78.63 66.86 -14.21
N GLN A 823 -77.42 67.24 -14.61
CA GLN A 823 -76.64 68.28 -13.95
C GLN A 823 -76.96 69.69 -14.51
N PRO A 824 -76.70 70.77 -13.75
CA PRO A 824 -76.84 72.15 -14.24
C PRO A 824 -75.98 72.45 -15.48
#